data_AF-A0A8I6SFV2-F1
#
_entry.id   AF-A0A8I6SFV2-F1
#
_cell.length_a   1.000
_cell.length_b   1.000
_cell.length_c   1.000
_cell.angle_alpha   90.00
_cell.angle_beta   90.00
_cell.angle_gamma   90.00
#
_symmetry.space_group_name_H-M   'P 1'
#
loop_
_entity.id
_entity.type
_entity.pdbx_description
1 polymer ?
#
loop_
_entity_poly.entity_id
_entity_poly.type
_entity_poly.pdbx_seq_one_letter_code
_entity_poly.pdbx_strand_id
1 'polypeptide(L)'
;MRVAILAVLAIACLSGYARSESEWMEQLLDELTKHDREELDTSAAKDKMDVDASASQEREETTPKPKKKSEEQDESDEDDDDDDIGLGPVLSMPNIFRLLTTHAAKPWWMGEHVCIERTEGTKDDDESGKSTPYSGIFIMTGTARYSTCQNGPNKYVCTTVVQENGKTTKSTIVKKCCKGFRLGASGCEKIETKPIEEIAMDLGCSEFTNLAKKEGLEEELEGEKTIFLPLDSAMNEVDNTNSILTNEVLEPADKMKRSSVEQHIVDGVVERGEFENDMVLNTMNNSTIRINGYPGGIITANCVPINKTDKFTKNSVIHVVEKLLTSPEKTVGEILQEHYPKFKTFLESANLVKDLDSKDSSFTILAVSDKNLDNFDPENANCLSTILKHHVIPRTVCTAGAKNGKIFSSDVQGEYVSFENDNDNLIVGGKAKMNRPDILGSNGVVHEIDQLITPPSAVGALDLLRKTNHTRFLDLIEKSGLMQWLEKAKNITLFVPVEESLEKLEKLEKEELVNAIKYHIAHGKHDLHNLSVSNGIPTKHGEDIKVTSNRNILASLFGSPGLDVQCARLTRVDGQICNGVAHEVSKPILPPWKSFMDVLENPDFSKFKSTIQNTKLFEKLKNSESSRGFTLLAVKNDGFDKLSERDMKLLQEDEDTKERFLQSHVLPGSTCCSRMNGGPWPFVSPIRNILGQVLSFDRTRSGMKLGGAKIQECDLVAKDGIVHVIEEPLNTSARLAGHSISVRKPGSEIILTGF
;
A
#
# COMPACT_ATOMS: atom_id res chain seq x y z
N MET A 1 -2.81 23.11 29.98
CA MET A 1 -4.21 23.24 29.49
C MET A 1 -4.33 22.87 28.01
N ARG A 2 -3.57 23.49 27.09
CA ARG A 2 -3.57 23.16 25.64
C ARG A 2 -3.31 21.68 25.30
N VAL A 3 -2.42 21.01 26.03
CA VAL A 3 -2.12 19.56 25.85
C VAL A 3 -3.29 18.66 26.32
N ALA A 4 -4.01 19.08 27.36
CA ALA A 4 -5.16 18.33 27.87
C ALA A 4 -6.38 18.46 26.92
N ILE A 5 -6.55 19.64 26.29
CA ILE A 5 -7.61 19.88 25.31
C ILE A 5 -7.37 19.10 24.02
N LEU A 6 -6.11 19.01 23.54
CA LEU A 6 -5.75 18.18 22.40
C LEU A 6 -5.92 16.67 22.67
N ALA A 7 -5.65 16.22 23.90
CA ALA A 7 -5.89 14.85 24.30
C ALA A 7 -7.39 14.50 24.31
N VAL A 8 -8.24 15.43 24.75
CA VAL A 8 -9.71 15.25 24.75
C VAL A 8 -10.28 15.27 23.33
N LEU A 9 -9.77 16.14 22.45
CA LEU A 9 -10.14 16.17 21.02
C LEU A 9 -9.73 14.88 20.28
N ALA A 10 -8.56 14.32 20.60
CA ALA A 10 -8.11 13.06 20.03
C ALA A 10 -8.96 11.86 20.49
N ILE A 11 -9.39 11.86 21.76
CA ILE A 11 -10.29 10.84 22.32
C ILE A 11 -11.69 10.93 21.69
N ALA A 12 -12.17 12.13 21.39
CA ALA A 12 -13.46 12.35 20.71
C ALA A 12 -13.44 11.90 19.23
N CYS A 13 -12.32 12.07 18.53
CA CYS A 13 -12.17 11.56 17.16
C CYS A 13 -12.04 10.03 17.09
N LEU A 14 -11.46 9.39 18.12
CA LEU A 14 -11.26 7.94 18.16
C LEU A 14 -12.52 7.15 18.55
N SER A 15 -13.51 7.79 19.18
CA SER A 15 -14.76 7.14 19.61
C SER A 15 -15.88 7.14 18.56
N GLY A 16 -15.62 7.64 17.35
CA GLY A 16 -16.58 7.57 16.23
C GLY A 16 -17.79 8.51 16.34
N TYR A 17 -17.80 9.45 17.29
CA TYR A 17 -18.82 10.49 17.40
C TYR A 17 -18.47 11.68 16.49
N ALA A 18 -18.61 11.50 15.18
CA ALA A 18 -18.53 12.61 14.23
C ALA A 18 -19.54 12.42 13.09
N ARG A 19 -20.82 12.65 13.41
CA ARG A 19 -21.79 13.09 12.40
C ARG A 19 -22.82 14.01 13.06
N SER A 20 -22.98 15.16 12.41
CA SER A 20 -23.86 16.31 12.68
C SER A 20 -23.63 17.08 13.99
N GLU A 21 -22.84 18.16 13.91
CA GLU A 21 -23.19 19.54 14.30
C GLU A 21 -21.92 20.40 14.25
N SER A 22 -21.78 21.20 13.19
CA SER A 22 -20.58 21.99 12.88
C SER A 22 -20.55 23.37 13.56
N GLU A 23 -21.57 23.77 14.32
CA GLU A 23 -21.66 25.14 14.86
C GLU A 23 -20.90 25.34 16.18
N TRP A 24 -20.71 24.31 17.01
CA TRP A 24 -20.02 24.46 18.31
C TRP A 24 -18.48 24.50 18.17
N MET A 25 -17.92 23.84 17.15
CA MET A 25 -16.48 23.84 16.86
C MET A 25 -16.01 25.20 16.31
N GLU A 26 -16.84 25.89 15.53
CA GLU A 26 -16.53 27.25 15.06
C GLU A 26 -16.56 28.27 16.20
N GLN A 27 -17.53 28.19 17.13
CA GLN A 27 -17.56 29.06 18.31
C GLN A 27 -16.34 28.87 19.23
N LEU A 28 -15.85 27.63 19.38
CA LEU A 28 -14.68 27.35 20.23
C LEU A 28 -13.37 27.84 19.60
N LEU A 29 -13.25 27.76 18.26
CA LEU A 29 -12.12 28.31 17.51
C LEU A 29 -12.13 29.85 17.50
N ASP A 30 -13.32 30.47 17.47
CA ASP A 30 -13.47 31.93 17.52
C ASP A 30 -13.15 32.51 18.92
N GLU A 31 -13.46 31.79 20.00
CA GLU A 31 -13.02 32.18 21.35
C GLU A 31 -11.51 31.98 21.57
N LEU A 32 -10.92 30.90 21.05
CA LEU A 32 -9.48 30.65 21.17
C LEU A 32 -8.64 31.68 20.38
N THR A 33 -9.13 32.14 19.24
CA THR A 33 -8.46 33.17 18.44
C THR A 33 -8.64 34.58 19.01
N LYS A 34 -9.75 34.85 19.73
CA LYS A 34 -9.91 36.09 20.51
C LYS A 34 -8.92 36.19 21.67
N HIS A 35 -8.68 35.09 22.38
CA HIS A 35 -7.78 35.09 23.53
C HIS A 35 -6.29 35.23 23.12
N ASP A 36 -5.90 34.70 21.95
CA ASP A 36 -4.55 34.90 21.40
C ASP A 36 -4.34 36.32 20.83
N ARG A 37 -5.42 37.05 20.46
CA ARG A 37 -5.34 38.46 20.03
C ARG A 37 -5.15 39.43 21.20
N GLU A 38 -5.78 39.18 22.35
CA GLU A 38 -5.63 40.05 23.54
C GLU A 38 -4.25 39.90 24.24
N GLU A 39 -3.57 38.76 24.10
CA GLU A 39 -2.17 38.57 24.58
C GLU A 39 -1.12 39.20 23.63
N LEU A 40 -1.41 39.32 22.33
CA LEU A 40 -0.51 39.98 21.37
C LEU A 40 -0.57 41.51 21.46
N ASP A 41 -1.74 42.08 21.75
CA ASP A 41 -1.91 43.54 21.88
C ASP A 41 -1.37 44.11 23.21
N THR A 42 -1.23 43.29 24.27
CA THR A 42 -0.60 43.70 25.54
C THR A 42 0.92 43.60 25.54
N SER A 43 1.49 42.83 24.61
CA SER A 43 2.94 42.70 24.36
C SER A 43 3.49 43.81 23.45
N ALA A 44 2.70 44.26 22.48
CA ALA A 44 3.09 45.33 21.54
C ALA A 44 3.01 46.76 22.12
N ALA A 45 2.37 46.95 23.28
CA ALA A 45 2.19 48.26 23.93
C ALA A 45 3.33 48.69 24.88
N LYS A 46 4.42 47.92 24.98
CA LYS A 46 5.58 48.24 25.84
C LYS A 46 6.87 48.64 25.11
N ASP A 47 6.94 48.44 23.79
CA ASP A 47 8.09 48.79 22.96
C ASP A 47 7.69 49.74 21.83
N LYS A 48 7.33 51.00 22.18
CA LYS A 48 7.39 52.20 21.31
C LYS A 48 6.92 53.44 22.06
N MET A 49 7.70 53.86 23.06
CA MET A 49 7.89 55.29 23.33
C MET A 49 9.12 55.70 22.53
N ASP A 50 8.91 56.41 21.43
CA ASP A 50 9.67 57.60 21.00
C ASP A 50 9.42 57.90 19.51
N VAL A 51 9.30 59.20 19.23
CA VAL A 51 9.21 59.91 17.93
C VAL A 51 7.81 60.17 17.35
N ASP A 52 7.23 61.28 17.85
CA ASP A 52 6.60 62.40 17.14
C ASP A 52 5.63 62.23 15.94
N ALA A 53 4.39 62.62 16.23
CA ALA A 53 3.64 63.77 15.68
C ALA A 53 2.77 63.68 14.39
N SER A 54 1.54 64.20 14.59
CA SER A 54 0.51 64.74 13.66
C SER A 54 -0.48 63.75 13.01
N ALA A 55 -1.75 63.65 13.48
CA ALA A 55 -2.95 64.46 13.14
C ALA A 55 -3.68 63.89 11.89
N SER A 56 -4.99 63.60 11.77
CA SER A 56 -6.24 63.98 12.46
C SER A 56 -7.42 63.06 12.04
N GLN A 57 -8.47 62.96 12.88
CA GLN A 57 -9.96 62.92 12.60
C GLN A 57 -10.56 61.86 11.61
N GLU A 58 -11.74 61.24 11.74
CA GLU A 58 -13.05 61.47 12.43
C GLU A 58 -13.89 60.14 12.37
N ARG A 59 -14.64 59.72 13.42
CA ARG A 59 -16.15 59.65 13.60
C ARG A 59 -16.98 58.99 12.46
N GLU A 60 -18.05 58.20 12.63
CA GLU A 60 -19.13 57.96 13.63
C GLU A 60 -19.87 56.62 13.26
N GLU A 61 -20.28 55.74 14.20
CA GLU A 61 -21.67 55.46 14.68
C GLU A 61 -22.73 55.12 13.59
N THR A 62 -23.69 54.16 13.65
CA THR A 62 -24.50 53.52 14.70
C THR A 62 -25.39 52.39 14.10
N THR A 63 -25.87 51.45 14.93
CA THR A 63 -26.98 50.47 14.72
C THR A 63 -28.36 51.12 15.07
N PRO A 64 -29.57 50.49 15.17
CA PRO A 64 -30.02 49.06 15.10
C PRO A 64 -31.42 48.75 14.42
N LYS A 65 -31.82 47.45 14.45
CA LYS A 65 -33.11 46.71 14.16
C LYS A 65 -34.42 47.35 14.76
N PRO A 66 -35.72 46.87 14.62
CA PRO A 66 -36.25 45.48 14.39
C PRO A 66 -37.70 45.20 13.79
N LYS A 67 -38.05 43.88 13.65
CA LYS A 67 -39.34 43.11 13.90
C LYS A 67 -40.63 43.20 13.02
N LYS A 68 -41.22 42.02 12.65
CA LYS A 68 -42.59 41.45 12.96
C LYS A 68 -42.95 40.18 12.13
N LYS A 69 -43.44 39.05 12.72
CA LYS A 69 -44.83 38.46 12.90
C LYS A 69 -45.49 37.91 11.59
N SER A 70 -46.28 36.82 11.48
CA SER A 70 -47.37 36.14 12.28
C SER A 70 -47.76 34.80 11.55
N GLU A 71 -48.08 33.65 12.19
CA GLU A 71 -49.37 33.07 12.74
C GLU A 71 -50.42 32.49 11.74
N GLU A 72 -50.90 31.24 12.00
CA GLU A 72 -52.30 30.65 11.99
C GLU A 72 -52.26 29.09 11.81
N GLN A 73 -52.69 28.23 12.78
CA GLN A 73 -54.05 27.71 13.18
C GLN A 73 -54.62 26.61 12.25
N ASP A 74 -55.41 25.57 12.62
CA ASP A 74 -55.84 24.79 13.82
C ASP A 74 -56.80 23.65 13.29
N GLU A 75 -57.30 22.75 14.19
CA GLU A 75 -58.44 21.76 14.09
C GLU A 75 -58.08 20.26 13.77
N SER A 76 -58.08 19.30 14.74
CA SER A 76 -59.16 18.56 15.51
C SER A 76 -59.79 17.40 14.69
N ASP A 77 -60.18 16.20 15.16
CA ASP A 77 -60.18 15.39 16.40
C ASP A 77 -60.53 13.93 15.97
N GLU A 78 -60.28 12.93 16.83
CA GLU A 78 -61.18 11.78 17.18
C GLU A 78 -60.41 10.50 17.56
N ASP A 79 -60.79 10.00 18.74
CA ASP A 79 -60.26 8.89 19.54
C ASP A 79 -60.81 7.51 19.10
N ASP A 80 -60.10 6.44 19.44
CA ASP A 80 -60.71 5.16 19.88
C ASP A 80 -59.65 4.35 20.67
N ASP A 81 -59.97 4.11 21.94
CA ASP A 81 -59.25 3.27 22.90
C ASP A 81 -59.56 1.78 22.68
N ASP A 82 -58.60 0.89 22.99
CA ASP A 82 -58.93 -0.42 23.59
C ASP A 82 -57.72 -1.03 24.33
N ASP A 83 -58.04 -1.56 25.51
CA ASP A 83 -57.19 -1.89 26.65
C ASP A 83 -56.44 -3.25 26.58
N ASP A 84 -55.16 -3.20 26.98
CA ASP A 84 -54.56 -3.89 28.15
C ASP A 84 -54.60 -5.43 28.29
N ILE A 85 -53.43 -6.11 28.20
CA ILE A 85 -53.03 -7.21 29.12
C ILE A 85 -51.50 -7.17 29.34
N GLY A 86 -51.09 -6.78 30.55
CA GLY A 86 -49.71 -6.86 31.03
C GLY A 86 -49.41 -8.07 31.91
N LEU A 87 -48.15 -8.53 31.87
CA LEU A 87 -47.45 -9.23 32.98
C LEU A 87 -45.94 -8.86 32.92
N GLY A 88 -45.48 -8.03 33.86
CA GLY A 88 -44.04 -7.80 34.16
C GLY A 88 -43.58 -8.60 35.40
N PRO A 89 -42.48 -8.25 36.11
CA PRO A 89 -41.44 -7.23 35.86
C PRO A 89 -39.99 -7.83 35.90
N VAL A 90 -38.91 -7.07 35.67
CA VAL A 90 -38.03 -6.50 36.73
C VAL A 90 -36.95 -5.56 36.12
N LEU A 91 -36.91 -4.32 36.64
CA LEU A 91 -35.81 -3.32 36.77
C LEU A 91 -35.36 -2.41 35.58
N SER A 92 -36.11 -1.31 35.39
CA SER A 92 -35.72 0.10 35.65
C SER A 92 -34.29 0.62 35.37
N MET A 93 -34.15 1.45 34.33
CA MET A 93 -33.36 2.72 34.29
C MET A 93 -34.00 3.65 33.23
N PRO A 94 -34.20 4.96 33.47
CA PRO A 94 -34.89 5.84 32.53
C PRO A 94 -33.95 6.36 31.44
N ASN A 95 -34.23 6.02 30.18
CA ASN A 95 -33.56 6.57 29.00
C ASN A 95 -34.20 7.92 28.63
N ILE A 96 -33.42 9.00 28.80
CA ILE A 96 -33.74 10.38 28.39
C ILE A 96 -33.58 10.61 26.87
N PHE A 97 -33.21 9.61 26.08
CA PHE A 97 -33.16 9.70 24.62
C PHE A 97 -34.50 9.30 23.99
N ARG A 98 -35.50 10.18 24.08
CA ARG A 98 -36.69 10.15 23.23
C ARG A 98 -37.04 11.54 22.69
N LEU A 99 -36.02 12.31 22.34
CA LEU A 99 -36.11 13.44 21.43
C LEU A 99 -35.01 13.28 20.38
N LEU A 100 -35.36 13.43 19.10
CA LEU A 100 -34.62 13.09 17.87
C LEU A 100 -34.85 11.67 17.33
N THR A 101 -36.12 11.31 17.09
CA THR A 101 -36.44 10.43 15.97
C THR A 101 -36.66 11.28 14.72
N THR A 102 -35.57 11.76 14.11
CA THR A 102 -35.63 11.90 12.65
C THR A 102 -35.83 10.48 12.13
N HIS A 103 -36.94 10.20 11.47
CA HIS A 103 -37.12 8.92 10.79
C HIS A 103 -35.91 8.77 9.86
N ALA A 104 -34.95 7.91 10.23
CA ALA A 104 -33.89 7.54 9.33
C ALA A 104 -34.60 7.01 8.08
N ALA A 105 -34.46 7.73 6.96
CA ALA A 105 -35.10 7.35 5.71
C ALA A 105 -34.80 5.86 5.48
N LYS A 106 -35.86 5.05 5.33
CA LYS A 106 -35.68 3.60 5.11
C LYS A 106 -34.74 3.44 3.93
N PRO A 107 -33.66 2.64 4.05
CA PRO A 107 -32.75 2.45 2.94
C PRO A 107 -33.51 1.90 1.73
N TRP A 108 -33.08 2.31 0.53
CA TRP A 108 -33.82 2.10 -0.71
C TRP A 108 -34.18 0.63 -0.97
N TRP A 109 -33.33 -0.32 -0.56
CA TRP A 109 -33.55 -1.76 -0.70
C TRP A 109 -34.64 -2.34 0.23
N MET A 110 -35.29 -1.49 1.02
CA MET A 110 -36.50 -1.78 1.80
C MET A 110 -37.70 -0.93 1.35
N GLY A 111 -37.54 -0.16 0.27
CA GLY A 111 -38.60 0.62 -0.35
C GLY A 111 -39.49 -0.20 -1.28
N GLU A 112 -40.49 0.46 -1.85
CA GLU A 112 -41.38 -0.14 -2.84
C GLU A 112 -40.65 -0.42 -4.15
N HIS A 113 -41.19 -1.36 -4.95
CA HIS A 113 -40.62 -1.76 -6.24
C HIS A 113 -39.17 -2.31 -6.17
N VAL A 114 -38.78 -2.90 -5.03
CA VAL A 114 -37.54 -3.67 -4.88
C VAL A 114 -37.82 -5.16 -5.03
N CYS A 115 -37.14 -5.79 -5.98
CA CYS A 115 -37.21 -7.21 -6.26
C CYS A 115 -36.06 -7.95 -5.57
N ILE A 116 -36.33 -9.17 -5.08
CA ILE A 116 -35.37 -9.98 -4.31
C ILE A 116 -35.08 -11.26 -5.09
N GLU A 117 -33.82 -11.46 -5.45
CA GLU A 117 -33.32 -12.69 -6.06
C GLU A 117 -32.56 -13.50 -5.01
N ARG A 118 -32.77 -14.82 -4.99
CA ARG A 118 -32.10 -15.76 -4.08
C ARG A 118 -31.41 -16.84 -4.88
N THR A 119 -30.12 -17.04 -4.63
CA THR A 119 -29.35 -18.15 -5.17
C THR A 119 -28.79 -18.99 -4.02
N GLU A 120 -28.93 -20.31 -4.11
CA GLU A 120 -28.41 -21.27 -3.13
C GLU A 120 -27.43 -22.21 -3.83
N GLY A 121 -26.22 -22.35 -3.27
CA GLY A 121 -25.19 -23.25 -3.78
C GLY A 121 -24.59 -24.08 -2.65
N THR A 122 -24.60 -25.39 -2.81
CA THR A 122 -23.90 -26.36 -1.96
C THR A 122 -22.57 -26.72 -2.62
N LYS A 123 -21.45 -26.51 -1.92
CA LYS A 123 -20.20 -27.19 -2.27
C LYS A 123 -20.12 -28.44 -1.41
N ASP A 124 -20.11 -29.60 -2.06
CA ASP A 124 -19.66 -30.83 -1.43
C ASP A 124 -18.13 -30.85 -1.59
N ASP A 125 -17.41 -31.07 -0.49
CA ASP A 125 -15.95 -31.11 -0.48
C ASP A 125 -15.47 -32.38 -1.22
N ASP A 126 -15.26 -32.28 -2.53
CA ASP A 126 -14.43 -33.24 -3.27
C ASP A 126 -12.96 -32.81 -3.21
N GLU A 127 -12.10 -33.79 -2.91
CA GLU A 127 -10.67 -33.71 -2.69
C GLU A 127 -9.91 -32.86 -3.74
N SER A 128 -9.54 -31.64 -3.39
CA SER A 128 -8.30 -31.04 -3.91
C SER A 128 -7.74 -30.01 -2.93
N GLY A 129 -6.65 -30.39 -2.28
CA GLY A 129 -6.00 -29.59 -1.25
C GLY A 129 -5.44 -28.27 -1.78
N LYS A 130 -5.95 -27.15 -1.28
CA LYS A 130 -5.17 -25.94 -1.00
C LYS A 130 -5.62 -25.35 0.33
N SER A 131 -4.73 -25.45 1.31
CA SER A 131 -4.89 -24.94 2.66
C SER A 131 -4.87 -23.41 2.68
N THR A 132 -5.92 -22.79 3.23
CA THR A 132 -5.87 -21.43 3.74
C THR A 132 -5.47 -21.46 5.22
N PRO A 133 -4.51 -20.63 5.69
CA PRO A 133 -4.06 -20.65 7.06
C PRO A 133 -4.90 -19.69 7.91
N TYR A 134 -5.86 -20.22 8.67
CA TYR A 134 -6.25 -19.59 9.93
C TYR A 134 -6.23 -20.65 11.03
N SER A 135 -5.27 -20.46 11.94
CA SER A 135 -5.02 -21.28 13.10
C SER A 135 -6.00 -20.90 14.22
N GLY A 136 -6.63 -21.91 14.83
CA GLY A 136 -6.80 -21.95 16.28
C GLY A 136 -8.23 -21.93 16.84
N ILE A 137 -8.64 -23.13 17.28
CA ILE A 137 -9.48 -23.45 18.45
C ILE A 137 -11.02 -23.51 18.25
N PHE A 138 -11.56 -24.64 18.76
CA PHE A 138 -12.96 -25.09 18.92
C PHE A 138 -13.57 -25.90 17.78
N ILE A 139 -13.46 -27.24 17.89
CA ILE A 139 -14.47 -28.17 17.34
C ILE A 139 -15.74 -27.93 18.17
N MET A 140 -16.55 -26.95 17.76
CA MET A 140 -17.94 -26.86 18.16
C MET A 140 -18.72 -27.80 17.25
N THR A 141 -19.35 -28.82 17.84
CA THR A 141 -20.59 -29.36 17.27
C THR A 141 -21.62 -28.24 17.29
N GLY A 142 -21.62 -27.40 16.25
CA GLY A 142 -22.44 -26.20 16.18
C GLY A 142 -22.54 -25.69 14.76
N THR A 143 -23.72 -25.19 14.41
CA THR A 143 -23.98 -24.54 13.13
C THR A 143 -23.39 -23.13 13.16
N ALA A 144 -22.45 -22.84 12.25
CA ALA A 144 -21.87 -21.51 12.13
C ALA A 144 -22.49 -20.80 10.91
N ARG A 145 -23.16 -19.67 11.14
CA ARG A 145 -23.79 -18.86 10.09
C ARG A 145 -23.16 -17.47 10.06
N TYR A 146 -22.58 -17.10 8.92
CA TYR A 146 -21.96 -15.80 8.69
C TYR A 146 -22.67 -15.09 7.54
N SER A 147 -23.18 -13.88 7.78
CA SER A 147 -23.81 -13.05 6.75
C SER A 147 -22.98 -11.78 6.52
N THR A 148 -22.65 -11.50 5.26
CA THR A 148 -21.95 -10.29 4.82
C THR A 148 -22.79 -9.58 3.77
N CYS A 149 -23.10 -8.31 3.99
CA CYS A 149 -23.93 -7.51 3.09
C CYS A 149 -23.15 -6.30 2.55
N GLN A 150 -23.30 -6.03 1.26
CA GLN A 150 -22.67 -4.91 0.58
C GLN A 150 -23.73 -4.12 -0.19
N ASN A 151 -23.75 -2.81 0.02
CA ASN A 151 -24.59 -1.89 -0.74
C ASN A 151 -23.81 -1.41 -1.96
N GLY A 152 -24.21 -1.86 -3.15
CA GLY A 152 -23.70 -1.38 -4.43
C GLY A 152 -24.57 -0.23 -4.98
N PRO A 153 -24.17 0.36 -6.12
CA PRO A 153 -24.88 1.51 -6.71
C PRO A 153 -26.33 1.17 -7.10
N ASN A 154 -26.57 -0.02 -7.68
CA ASN A 154 -27.90 -0.41 -8.16
C ASN A 154 -28.44 -1.70 -7.50
N LYS A 155 -27.67 -2.31 -6.59
CA LYS A 155 -28.01 -3.61 -5.97
C LYS A 155 -27.47 -3.69 -4.54
N TYR A 156 -28.25 -4.33 -3.66
CA TYR A 156 -27.85 -4.65 -2.29
C TYR A 156 -27.70 -6.17 -2.17
N VAL A 157 -26.47 -6.63 -1.95
CA VAL A 157 -26.10 -8.05 -1.99
C VAL A 157 -25.74 -8.54 -0.60
N CYS A 158 -26.43 -9.56 -0.11
CA CYS A 158 -26.14 -10.24 1.15
C CYS A 158 -25.76 -11.70 0.90
N THR A 159 -24.52 -12.06 1.18
CA THR A 159 -24.04 -13.44 1.14
C THR A 159 -24.08 -14.04 2.53
N THR A 160 -24.79 -15.15 2.69
CA THR A 160 -24.83 -15.96 3.92
C THR A 160 -24.10 -17.29 3.67
N VAL A 161 -23.13 -17.60 4.51
CA VAL A 161 -22.46 -18.90 4.53
C VAL A 161 -22.90 -19.64 5.79
N VAL A 162 -23.46 -20.83 5.61
CA VAL A 162 -23.84 -21.74 6.70
C VAL A 162 -22.93 -22.96 6.63
N GLN A 163 -22.23 -23.23 7.72
CA GLN A 163 -21.41 -24.42 7.90
C GLN A 163 -22.10 -25.34 8.90
N GLU A 164 -22.53 -26.51 8.44
CA GLU A 164 -23.29 -27.48 9.23
C GLU A 164 -22.80 -28.90 8.90
N ASN A 165 -22.34 -29.64 9.90
CA ASN A 165 -21.87 -31.04 9.77
C ASN A 165 -20.82 -31.27 8.66
N GLY A 166 -19.90 -30.32 8.46
CA GLY A 166 -18.86 -30.40 7.43
C GLY A 166 -19.32 -29.98 6.03
N LYS A 167 -20.60 -29.62 5.82
CA LYS A 167 -21.12 -29.10 4.55
C LYS A 167 -21.21 -27.58 4.61
N THR A 168 -20.65 -26.92 3.59
CA THR A 168 -20.73 -25.46 3.44
C THR A 168 -21.79 -25.08 2.41
N THR A 169 -22.84 -24.42 2.87
CA THR A 169 -23.91 -23.92 2.00
C THR A 169 -23.81 -22.40 1.91
N LYS A 170 -23.71 -21.87 0.68
CA LYS A 170 -23.67 -20.43 0.41
C LYS A 170 -25.01 -20.00 -0.18
N SER A 171 -25.73 -19.10 0.48
CA SER A 171 -26.91 -18.45 -0.07
C SER A 171 -26.67 -16.96 -0.29
N THR A 172 -26.99 -16.45 -1.47
CA THR A 172 -26.83 -15.03 -1.81
C THR A 172 -28.21 -14.43 -2.07
N ILE A 173 -28.52 -13.35 -1.35
CA ILE A 173 -29.73 -12.54 -1.54
C ILE A 173 -29.31 -11.26 -2.24
N VAL A 174 -29.84 -11.01 -3.44
CA VAL A 174 -29.64 -9.77 -4.19
C VAL A 174 -30.95 -9.00 -4.19
N LYS A 175 -30.92 -7.75 -3.72
CA LYS A 175 -32.06 -6.83 -3.82
C LYS A 175 -31.74 -5.76 -4.85
N LYS A 176 -32.62 -5.56 -5.83
CA LYS A 176 -32.48 -4.55 -6.89
C LYS A 176 -33.85 -3.99 -7.26
N CYS A 177 -33.92 -2.85 -7.93
CA CYS A 177 -35.21 -2.35 -8.40
C CYS A 177 -35.87 -3.34 -9.37
N CYS A 178 -37.19 -3.48 -9.26
CA CYS A 178 -37.98 -4.34 -10.11
C CYS A 178 -37.95 -3.88 -11.57
N LYS A 179 -38.35 -4.77 -12.48
CA LYS A 179 -38.41 -4.47 -13.91
C LYS A 179 -39.27 -3.23 -14.20
N GLY A 180 -38.72 -2.28 -14.96
CA GLY A 180 -39.34 -0.98 -15.24
C GLY A 180 -39.13 0.10 -14.17
N PHE A 181 -38.37 -0.20 -13.11
CA PHE A 181 -38.02 0.75 -12.04
C PHE A 181 -36.52 0.84 -11.83
N ARG A 182 -35.99 2.01 -11.48
CA ARG A 182 -34.56 2.26 -11.24
C ARG A 182 -34.35 3.13 -10.01
N LEU A 183 -33.16 3.03 -9.42
CA LEU A 183 -32.84 3.76 -8.20
C LEU A 183 -32.74 5.27 -8.49
N GLY A 184 -33.74 6.02 -8.04
CA GLY A 184 -33.79 7.48 -8.05
C GLY A 184 -33.64 8.07 -6.65
N ALA A 185 -33.96 9.35 -6.50
CA ALA A 185 -33.78 10.08 -5.24
C ALA A 185 -34.69 9.56 -4.11
N SER A 186 -35.84 8.99 -4.47
CA SER A 186 -36.86 8.51 -3.52
C SER A 186 -36.92 6.98 -3.36
N GLY A 187 -36.01 6.24 -4.02
CA GLY A 187 -36.03 4.77 -4.07
C GLY A 187 -36.18 4.26 -5.49
N CYS A 188 -36.91 3.17 -5.72
CA CYS A 188 -37.11 2.63 -7.05
C CYS A 188 -38.24 3.38 -7.79
N GLU A 189 -37.85 4.25 -8.73
CA GLU A 189 -38.74 5.12 -9.51
C GLU A 189 -39.00 4.53 -10.90
N LYS A 190 -40.20 4.76 -11.46
CA LYS A 190 -40.58 4.25 -12.79
C LYS A 190 -39.85 5.03 -13.88
N ILE A 191 -39.23 4.32 -14.82
CA ILE A 191 -38.53 4.93 -15.96
C ILE A 191 -39.47 5.09 -17.16
N GLU A 192 -39.32 6.18 -17.91
CA GLU A 192 -39.93 6.34 -19.22
C GLU A 192 -39.16 5.50 -20.25
N THR A 193 -39.89 4.64 -20.96
CA THR A 193 -39.32 3.73 -21.97
C THR A 193 -39.86 4.09 -23.35
N LYS A 194 -38.99 4.04 -24.37
CA LYS A 194 -39.37 4.27 -25.77
C LYS A 194 -39.04 3.04 -26.63
N PRO A 195 -39.69 2.84 -27.79
CA PRO A 195 -39.25 1.88 -28.80
C PRO A 195 -37.82 2.16 -29.25
N ILE A 196 -37.08 1.13 -29.66
CA ILE A 196 -35.68 1.28 -30.08
C ILE A 196 -35.54 2.19 -31.30
N GLU A 197 -36.50 2.17 -32.23
CA GLU A 197 -36.52 3.01 -33.42
C GLU A 197 -36.63 4.49 -33.07
N GLU A 198 -37.48 4.81 -32.10
CA GLU A 198 -37.65 6.20 -31.63
C GLU A 198 -36.37 6.67 -30.93
N ILE A 199 -35.77 5.83 -30.08
CA ILE A 199 -34.49 6.13 -29.43
C ILE A 199 -33.38 6.31 -30.48
N ALA A 200 -33.31 5.44 -31.48
CA ALA A 200 -32.32 5.52 -32.54
C ALA A 200 -32.48 6.81 -33.36
N MET A 201 -33.71 7.18 -33.71
CA MET A 201 -34.02 8.42 -34.42
C MET A 201 -33.68 9.67 -33.59
N ASP A 202 -34.06 9.70 -32.31
CA ASP A 202 -33.79 10.82 -31.39
C ASP A 202 -32.29 11.05 -31.16
N LEU A 203 -31.48 10.00 -31.33
CA LEU A 203 -30.05 10.01 -31.01
C LEU A 203 -29.13 10.02 -32.24
N GLY A 204 -29.69 9.94 -33.46
CA GLY A 204 -28.91 9.91 -34.71
C GLY A 204 -28.18 8.58 -34.90
N CYS A 205 -28.91 7.47 -34.72
CA CYS A 205 -28.42 6.09 -34.80
C CYS A 205 -29.36 5.18 -35.63
N SER A 206 -30.19 5.76 -36.50
CA SER A 206 -31.20 5.03 -37.27
C SER A 206 -30.60 4.04 -38.27
N GLU A 207 -29.40 4.32 -38.82
CA GLU A 207 -28.76 3.47 -39.83
C GLU A 207 -28.49 2.06 -39.31
N PHE A 208 -28.08 1.93 -38.04
CA PHE A 208 -27.86 0.62 -37.42
C PHE A 208 -29.16 -0.18 -37.31
N THR A 209 -30.26 0.46 -36.88
CA THR A 209 -31.56 -0.23 -36.78
C THR A 209 -32.11 -0.62 -38.15
N ASN A 210 -31.86 0.18 -39.19
CA ASN A 210 -32.22 -0.15 -40.56
C ASN A 210 -31.42 -1.35 -41.08
N LEU A 211 -30.12 -1.40 -40.78
CA LEU A 211 -29.27 -2.53 -41.10
C LEU A 211 -29.76 -3.81 -40.41
N ALA A 212 -30.05 -3.75 -39.11
CA ALA A 212 -30.58 -4.89 -38.37
C ALA A 212 -31.90 -5.42 -38.98
N LYS A 213 -32.84 -4.53 -39.35
CA LYS A 213 -34.08 -4.91 -40.03
C LYS A 213 -33.80 -5.59 -41.37
N LYS A 214 -32.88 -5.04 -42.16
CA LYS A 214 -32.49 -5.60 -43.47
C LYS A 214 -31.87 -7.00 -43.36
N GLU A 215 -31.06 -7.23 -42.33
CA GLU A 215 -30.42 -8.53 -42.07
C GLU A 215 -31.33 -9.53 -41.32
N GLY A 216 -32.59 -9.16 -41.05
CA GLY A 216 -33.56 -10.01 -40.36
C GLY A 216 -33.23 -10.24 -38.88
N LEU A 217 -32.62 -9.25 -38.23
CA LEU A 217 -32.20 -9.26 -36.82
C LEU A 217 -33.08 -8.39 -35.91
N GLU A 218 -34.27 -8.01 -36.37
CA GLU A 218 -35.18 -7.13 -35.62
C GLU A 218 -35.63 -7.75 -34.28
N GLU A 219 -35.93 -9.06 -34.27
CA GLU A 219 -36.29 -9.79 -33.05
C GLU A 219 -35.12 -9.86 -32.03
N GLU A 220 -33.88 -9.80 -32.51
CA GLU A 220 -32.68 -9.87 -31.65
C GLU A 220 -32.38 -8.54 -30.94
N LEU A 221 -33.00 -7.44 -31.39
CA LEU A 221 -32.98 -6.15 -30.70
C LEU A 221 -34.03 -6.07 -29.57
N GLU A 222 -34.92 -7.05 -29.49
CA GLU A 222 -35.95 -7.15 -28.46
C GLU A 222 -35.53 -8.10 -27.33
N GLY A 223 -36.32 -8.10 -26.24
CA GLY A 223 -36.05 -8.92 -25.06
C GLY A 223 -35.03 -8.31 -24.10
N GLU A 224 -34.49 -9.12 -23.19
CA GLU A 224 -33.52 -8.70 -22.19
C GLU A 224 -32.13 -8.64 -22.80
N LYS A 225 -31.81 -7.50 -23.42
CA LYS A 225 -30.58 -7.26 -24.17
C LYS A 225 -29.90 -5.95 -23.75
N THR A 226 -28.61 -5.89 -23.98
CA THR A 226 -27.80 -4.68 -23.94
C THR A 226 -27.28 -4.40 -25.34
N ILE A 227 -27.62 -3.24 -25.89
CA ILE A 227 -27.36 -2.90 -27.29
C ILE A 227 -26.43 -1.70 -27.33
N PHE A 228 -25.25 -1.89 -27.92
CA PHE A 228 -24.30 -0.81 -28.18
C PHE A 228 -24.62 -0.19 -29.54
N LEU A 229 -25.25 0.97 -29.55
CA LEU A 229 -25.79 1.55 -30.77
C LEU A 229 -24.80 2.57 -31.38
N PRO A 230 -24.20 2.32 -32.56
CA PRO A 230 -23.29 3.27 -33.18
C PRO A 230 -24.03 4.49 -33.74
N LEU A 231 -23.37 5.65 -33.72
CA LEU A 231 -23.84 6.85 -34.39
C LEU A 231 -23.93 6.65 -35.92
N ASP A 232 -24.89 7.30 -36.56
CA ASP A 232 -25.06 7.26 -38.03
C ASP A 232 -23.80 7.75 -38.76
N SER A 233 -23.08 8.72 -38.20
CA SER A 233 -21.79 9.17 -38.74
C SER A 233 -20.77 8.03 -38.84
N ALA A 234 -20.73 7.14 -37.85
CA ALA A 234 -19.83 5.99 -37.85
C ALA A 234 -20.27 4.91 -38.85
N MET A 235 -21.57 4.69 -39.01
CA MET A 235 -22.11 3.74 -39.99
C MET A 235 -21.75 4.18 -41.42
N ASN A 236 -21.87 5.48 -41.71
CA ASN A 236 -21.56 6.04 -43.03
C ASN A 236 -20.06 6.01 -43.39
N GLU A 237 -19.15 6.06 -42.41
CA GLU A 237 -17.71 5.94 -42.64
C GLU A 237 -17.32 4.53 -43.15
N VAL A 238 -18.00 3.49 -42.66
CA VAL A 238 -17.75 2.09 -43.04
C VAL A 238 -18.23 1.80 -44.47
N ASP A 239 -19.37 2.36 -44.88
CA ASP A 239 -19.88 2.18 -46.24
C ASP A 239 -18.99 2.86 -47.30
N ASN A 240 -18.41 4.01 -46.97
CA ASN A 240 -17.48 4.72 -47.85
C ASN A 240 -16.11 4.02 -47.98
N THR A 241 -15.65 3.33 -46.93
CA THR A 241 -14.36 2.60 -46.95
C THR A 241 -14.48 1.22 -47.61
N ASN A 242 -15.60 0.52 -47.45
CA ASN A 242 -15.90 -0.73 -48.17
C ASN A 242 -16.11 -0.50 -49.68
N SER A 243 -16.51 0.70 -50.11
CA SER A 243 -16.49 1.08 -51.53
C SER A 243 -15.08 1.14 -52.13
N ILE A 244 -14.01 1.16 -51.32
CA ILE A 244 -12.61 1.26 -51.78
C ILE A 244 -11.88 -0.10 -51.69
N LEU A 245 -12.34 -1.03 -50.85
CA LEU A 245 -11.66 -2.32 -50.57
C LEU A 245 -12.30 -3.57 -51.19
N THR A 246 -13.42 -3.44 -51.92
CA THR A 246 -14.20 -4.57 -52.45
C THR A 246 -13.57 -5.35 -53.62
N ASN A 247 -12.28 -5.15 -53.93
CA ASN A 247 -11.61 -5.90 -54.98
C ASN A 247 -10.85 -7.15 -54.52
N GLU A 248 -10.72 -7.48 -53.22
CA GLU A 248 -9.77 -8.55 -52.85
C GLU A 248 -10.03 -9.43 -51.61
N VAL A 249 -11.27 -9.59 -51.10
CA VAL A 249 -11.52 -10.63 -50.05
C VAL A 249 -12.85 -11.36 -50.25
N LEU A 250 -12.76 -12.69 -50.32
CA LEU A 250 -13.84 -13.67 -50.45
C LEU A 250 -14.50 -14.01 -49.09
N GLU A 251 -15.15 -13.04 -48.44
CA GLU A 251 -16.26 -13.31 -47.50
C GLU A 251 -17.52 -12.67 -48.09
N PRO A 252 -18.70 -13.32 -48.08
CA PRO A 252 -19.91 -12.69 -48.61
C PRO A 252 -20.20 -11.41 -47.83
N ALA A 253 -20.31 -10.27 -48.52
CA ALA A 253 -20.54 -8.96 -47.90
C ALA A 253 -21.74 -8.95 -46.93
N ASP A 254 -22.72 -9.85 -47.12
CA ASP A 254 -23.91 -10.01 -46.28
C ASP A 254 -23.59 -10.67 -44.92
N LYS A 255 -22.67 -11.65 -44.88
CA LYS A 255 -22.25 -12.32 -43.62
C LYS A 255 -21.46 -11.36 -42.71
N MET A 256 -20.71 -10.44 -43.31
CA MET A 256 -19.97 -9.39 -42.60
C MET A 256 -20.89 -8.35 -41.97
N LYS A 257 -21.99 -8.00 -42.64
CA LYS A 257 -23.01 -7.06 -42.12
C LYS A 257 -23.80 -7.63 -40.96
N ARG A 258 -24.24 -8.89 -41.07
CA ARG A 258 -24.93 -9.58 -39.99
C ARG A 258 -24.07 -9.69 -38.73
N SER A 259 -22.83 -10.16 -38.85
CA SER A 259 -21.88 -10.24 -37.72
C SER A 259 -21.59 -8.87 -37.12
N SER A 260 -21.57 -7.81 -37.95
CA SER A 260 -21.39 -6.43 -37.48
C SER A 260 -22.53 -5.94 -36.60
N VAL A 261 -23.75 -6.43 -36.77
CA VAL A 261 -24.89 -6.15 -35.88
C VAL A 261 -24.82 -7.02 -34.63
N GLU A 262 -24.60 -8.32 -34.78
CA GLU A 262 -24.54 -9.29 -33.67
C GLU A 262 -23.45 -8.96 -32.63
N GLN A 263 -22.31 -8.39 -33.04
CA GLN A 263 -21.24 -7.96 -32.11
C GLN A 263 -21.62 -6.75 -31.24
N HIS A 264 -22.71 -6.04 -31.53
CA HIS A 264 -23.19 -4.92 -30.73
C HIS A 264 -24.30 -5.33 -29.75
N ILE A 265 -24.73 -6.60 -29.79
CA ILE A 265 -25.83 -7.12 -28.99
C ILE A 265 -25.27 -8.09 -27.96
N VAL A 266 -25.58 -7.83 -26.70
CA VAL A 266 -25.21 -8.64 -25.53
C VAL A 266 -26.48 -9.15 -24.86
N ASP A 267 -26.50 -10.43 -24.50
CA ASP A 267 -27.60 -11.01 -23.74
C ASP A 267 -27.62 -10.50 -22.28
N GLY A 268 -28.81 -10.16 -21.80
CA GLY A 268 -29.02 -9.57 -20.48
C GLY A 268 -28.95 -8.04 -20.49
N VAL A 269 -29.44 -7.44 -19.41
CA VAL A 269 -29.47 -5.99 -19.21
C VAL A 269 -28.29 -5.58 -18.33
N VAL A 270 -27.36 -4.80 -18.88
CA VAL A 270 -26.18 -4.27 -18.20
C VAL A 270 -26.20 -2.74 -18.28
N GLU A 271 -26.39 -2.10 -17.14
CA GLU A 271 -26.46 -0.64 -17.02
C GLU A 271 -25.09 -0.02 -16.76
N ARG A 272 -24.97 1.29 -16.96
CA ARG A 272 -23.76 2.06 -16.63
C ARG A 272 -23.28 1.81 -15.21
N GLY A 273 -24.21 1.72 -14.26
CA GLY A 273 -23.89 1.47 -12.84
C GLY A 273 -23.29 0.10 -12.55
N GLU A 274 -23.37 -0.83 -13.51
CA GLU A 274 -22.80 -2.19 -13.42
C GLU A 274 -21.50 -2.34 -14.21
N PHE A 275 -21.08 -1.31 -14.95
CA PHE A 275 -19.80 -1.33 -15.65
C PHE A 275 -18.64 -1.28 -14.66
N GLU A 276 -17.79 -2.29 -14.75
CA GLU A 276 -16.53 -2.39 -14.03
C GLU A 276 -15.36 -2.36 -15.02
N ASN A 277 -14.17 -1.95 -14.56
CA ASN A 277 -12.98 -1.97 -15.40
C ASN A 277 -12.61 -3.40 -15.76
N ASP A 278 -12.18 -3.59 -17.02
CA ASP A 278 -11.91 -4.89 -17.63
C ASP A 278 -13.11 -5.87 -17.64
N MET A 279 -14.34 -5.39 -17.43
CA MET A 279 -15.55 -6.22 -17.56
C MET A 279 -15.69 -6.72 -19.00
N VAL A 280 -15.91 -8.02 -19.17
CA VAL A 280 -16.07 -8.67 -20.47
C VAL A 280 -17.53 -9.11 -20.65
N LEU A 281 -18.14 -8.66 -21.74
CA LEU A 281 -19.50 -9.01 -22.16
C LEU A 281 -19.42 -9.92 -23.39
N ASN A 282 -20.14 -11.03 -23.36
CA ASN A 282 -20.25 -11.93 -24.51
C ASN A 282 -21.32 -11.41 -25.47
N THR A 283 -20.95 -11.29 -26.73
CA THR A 283 -21.85 -10.83 -27.79
C THR A 283 -22.50 -12.00 -28.50
N MET A 284 -23.57 -11.74 -29.25
CA MET A 284 -24.29 -12.79 -29.97
C MET A 284 -23.48 -13.55 -31.03
N ASN A 285 -22.47 -12.91 -31.63
CA ASN A 285 -21.56 -13.57 -32.58
C ASN A 285 -20.42 -14.34 -31.90
N ASN A 286 -20.51 -14.63 -30.59
CA ASN A 286 -19.48 -15.26 -29.77
C ASN A 286 -18.16 -14.48 -29.65
N SER A 287 -18.16 -13.18 -30.00
CA SER A 287 -17.07 -12.26 -29.69
C SER A 287 -17.24 -11.66 -28.29
N THR A 288 -16.40 -10.69 -27.95
CA THR A 288 -16.47 -10.00 -26.65
C THR A 288 -16.40 -8.49 -26.78
N ILE A 289 -17.15 -7.82 -25.91
CA ILE A 289 -17.00 -6.39 -25.63
C ILE A 289 -16.33 -6.23 -24.27
N ARG A 290 -15.20 -5.54 -24.24
CA ARG A 290 -14.52 -5.15 -23.01
C ARG A 290 -14.85 -3.72 -22.62
N ILE A 291 -15.33 -3.55 -21.40
CA ILE A 291 -15.70 -2.26 -20.82
C ILE A 291 -14.56 -1.73 -19.95
N ASN A 292 -14.26 -0.44 -20.11
CA ASN A 292 -13.30 0.27 -19.27
C ASN A 292 -13.77 1.70 -18.97
N GLY A 293 -13.61 2.14 -17.74
CA GLY A 293 -13.88 3.49 -17.27
C GLY A 293 -12.60 4.26 -16.94
N TYR A 294 -12.60 5.56 -17.26
CA TYR A 294 -11.47 6.47 -17.08
C TYR A 294 -11.87 7.73 -16.28
N PRO A 295 -10.90 8.46 -15.70
CA PRO A 295 -11.16 9.76 -15.11
C PRO A 295 -11.90 10.70 -16.07
N GLY A 296 -12.75 11.57 -15.53
CA GLY A 296 -13.62 12.43 -16.35
C GLY A 296 -14.90 11.74 -16.86
N GLY A 297 -15.16 10.49 -16.44
CA GLY A 297 -16.42 9.80 -16.71
C GLY A 297 -16.52 9.15 -18.10
N ILE A 298 -15.39 9.09 -18.82
CA ILE A 298 -15.29 8.41 -20.12
C ILE A 298 -15.37 6.90 -19.87
N ILE A 299 -16.28 6.24 -20.58
CA ILE A 299 -16.41 4.78 -20.57
C ILE A 299 -16.25 4.31 -22.02
N THR A 300 -15.55 3.20 -22.23
CA THR A 300 -15.32 2.64 -23.55
C THR A 300 -15.81 1.21 -23.65
N ALA A 301 -16.36 0.83 -24.80
CA ALA A 301 -16.60 -0.54 -25.22
C ALA A 301 -15.61 -0.87 -26.35
N ASN A 302 -14.72 -1.86 -26.16
CA ASN A 302 -13.64 -2.18 -27.11
C ASN A 302 -12.85 -0.94 -27.57
N CYS A 303 -12.44 -0.11 -26.60
CA CYS A 303 -11.76 1.19 -26.81
C CYS A 303 -12.56 2.26 -27.57
N VAL A 304 -13.82 2.01 -27.94
CA VAL A 304 -14.72 3.02 -28.50
C VAL A 304 -15.47 3.74 -27.37
N PRO A 305 -15.44 5.08 -27.29
CA PRO A 305 -16.18 5.82 -26.28
C PRO A 305 -17.69 5.59 -26.36
N ILE A 306 -18.31 5.41 -25.20
CA ILE A 306 -19.76 5.39 -25.02
C ILE A 306 -20.22 6.83 -24.75
N ASN A 307 -20.94 7.42 -25.70
CA ASN A 307 -21.39 8.81 -25.67
C ASN A 307 -22.60 9.00 -24.74
N LYS A 308 -23.62 8.14 -24.88
CA LYS A 308 -24.84 8.18 -24.07
C LYS A 308 -25.12 6.80 -23.50
N THR A 309 -25.38 6.71 -22.21
CA THR A 309 -25.70 5.43 -21.54
C THR A 309 -27.17 5.37 -21.13
N ASP A 310 -27.60 4.17 -20.78
CA ASP A 310 -28.86 3.90 -20.05
C ASP A 310 -30.11 4.44 -20.77
N LYS A 311 -30.20 4.20 -22.08
CA LYS A 311 -31.41 4.48 -22.85
C LYS A 311 -32.30 3.25 -22.85
N PHE A 312 -33.39 3.33 -22.12
CA PHE A 312 -34.21 2.17 -21.82
C PHE A 312 -35.34 1.98 -22.83
N THR A 313 -35.48 0.75 -23.32
CA THR A 313 -36.70 0.27 -23.94
C THR A 313 -37.56 -0.48 -22.92
N LYS A 314 -38.62 -1.15 -23.37
CA LYS A 314 -39.46 -1.99 -22.50
C LYS A 314 -38.66 -3.08 -21.76
N ASN A 315 -37.68 -3.68 -22.42
CA ASN A 315 -36.94 -4.84 -21.90
C ASN A 315 -35.42 -4.78 -22.11
N SER A 316 -34.91 -3.86 -22.94
CA SER A 316 -33.49 -3.71 -23.26
C SER A 316 -32.92 -2.38 -22.78
N VAL A 317 -31.59 -2.31 -22.69
CA VAL A 317 -30.85 -1.07 -22.43
C VAL A 317 -29.93 -0.77 -23.61
N ILE A 318 -29.91 0.49 -24.02
CA ILE A 318 -29.13 0.98 -25.15
C ILE A 318 -28.04 1.92 -24.64
N HIS A 319 -26.82 1.69 -25.13
CA HIS A 319 -25.66 2.53 -24.92
C HIS A 319 -25.14 3.00 -26.28
N VAL A 320 -25.11 4.32 -26.52
CA VAL A 320 -24.67 4.88 -27.80
C VAL A 320 -23.15 4.94 -27.85
N VAL A 321 -22.53 4.38 -28.88
CA VAL A 321 -21.09 4.36 -29.10
C VAL A 321 -20.67 5.29 -30.24
N GLU A 322 -19.49 5.91 -30.13
CA GLU A 322 -18.99 6.88 -31.13
C GLU A 322 -18.65 6.22 -32.47
N LYS A 323 -18.35 4.91 -32.50
CA LYS A 323 -17.89 4.17 -33.68
C LYS A 323 -18.50 2.77 -33.73
N LEU A 324 -18.49 2.15 -34.92
CA LEU A 324 -18.78 0.72 -35.05
C LEU A 324 -17.74 -0.08 -34.25
N LEU A 325 -18.22 -0.94 -33.34
CA LEU A 325 -17.36 -1.85 -32.60
C LEU A 325 -16.70 -2.84 -33.55
N THR A 326 -15.54 -3.34 -33.16
CA THR A 326 -14.82 -4.39 -33.88
C THR A 326 -14.58 -5.56 -32.95
N SER A 327 -14.73 -6.77 -33.49
CA SER A 327 -14.55 -8.03 -32.78
C SER A 327 -13.06 -8.35 -32.64
N PRO A 328 -12.52 -8.48 -31.41
CA PRO A 328 -11.16 -8.93 -31.23
C PRO A 328 -11.08 -10.45 -31.37
N GLU A 329 -10.54 -10.93 -32.50
CA GLU A 329 -10.41 -12.37 -32.77
C GLU A 329 -9.17 -12.99 -32.12
N LYS A 330 -8.11 -12.20 -31.94
CA LYS A 330 -6.78 -12.66 -31.51
C LYS A 330 -6.43 -12.16 -30.12
N THR A 331 -5.64 -12.91 -29.38
CA THR A 331 -5.04 -12.43 -28.12
C THR A 331 -3.96 -11.38 -28.39
N VAL A 332 -3.55 -10.62 -27.37
CA VAL A 332 -2.39 -9.72 -27.50
C VAL A 332 -1.11 -10.50 -27.82
N GLY A 333 -0.94 -11.73 -27.32
CA GLY A 333 0.21 -12.57 -27.63
C GLY A 333 0.25 -13.07 -29.08
N GLU A 334 -0.92 -13.34 -29.68
CA GLU A 334 -1.08 -13.64 -31.11
C GLU A 334 -0.82 -12.41 -31.98
N ILE A 335 -1.33 -11.23 -31.59
CA ILE A 335 -1.06 -9.96 -32.28
C ILE A 335 0.45 -9.65 -32.29
N LEU A 336 1.11 -9.83 -31.15
CA LEU A 336 2.56 -9.67 -31.05
C LEU A 336 3.31 -10.66 -31.93
N GLN A 337 2.85 -11.91 -32.03
CA GLN A 337 3.47 -12.92 -32.89
C GLN A 337 3.43 -12.54 -34.37
N GLU A 338 2.33 -11.96 -34.83
CA GLU A 338 2.10 -11.64 -36.24
C GLU A 338 2.74 -10.31 -36.65
N HIS A 339 2.70 -9.30 -35.78
CA HIS A 339 3.06 -7.93 -36.14
C HIS A 339 4.33 -7.42 -35.46
N TYR A 340 4.74 -8.01 -34.32
CA TYR A 340 5.89 -7.56 -33.52
C TYR A 340 6.77 -8.71 -33.00
N PRO A 341 7.19 -9.66 -33.87
CA PRO A 341 7.85 -10.89 -33.42
C PRO A 341 9.17 -10.62 -32.70
N LYS A 342 9.96 -9.60 -33.07
CA LYS A 342 11.19 -9.28 -32.34
C LYS A 342 10.90 -8.78 -30.93
N PHE A 343 9.90 -7.91 -30.79
CA PHE A 343 9.49 -7.40 -29.49
C PHE A 343 8.93 -8.53 -28.60
N LYS A 344 8.16 -9.47 -29.18
CA LYS A 344 7.70 -10.66 -28.46
C LYS A 344 8.87 -11.49 -27.93
N THR A 345 9.91 -11.74 -28.72
CA THR A 345 11.13 -12.43 -28.28
C THR A 345 11.83 -11.71 -27.12
N PHE A 346 11.81 -10.38 -27.10
CA PHE A 346 12.34 -9.62 -25.95
C PHE A 346 11.51 -9.84 -24.69
N LEU A 347 10.17 -9.76 -24.79
CA LEU A 347 9.29 -10.06 -23.67
C LEU A 347 9.46 -11.51 -23.16
N GLU A 348 9.70 -12.47 -24.06
CA GLU A 348 10.02 -13.87 -23.72
C GLU A 348 11.28 -13.96 -22.87
N SER A 349 12.36 -13.28 -23.27
CA SER A 349 13.63 -13.26 -22.53
C SER A 349 13.48 -12.67 -21.11
N ALA A 350 12.46 -11.85 -20.89
CA ALA A 350 12.12 -11.25 -19.61
C ALA A 350 11.08 -12.04 -18.79
N ASN A 351 10.63 -13.21 -19.28
CA ASN A 351 9.56 -14.03 -18.72
C ASN A 351 8.21 -13.28 -18.59
N LEU A 352 7.89 -12.39 -19.53
CA LEU A 352 6.68 -11.56 -19.51
C LEU A 352 5.55 -12.07 -20.41
N VAL A 353 5.76 -13.16 -21.14
CA VAL A 353 4.78 -13.65 -22.13
C VAL A 353 3.84 -14.74 -21.65
N LYS A 354 4.10 -15.35 -20.48
CA LYS A 354 3.45 -16.59 -20.06
C LYS A 354 1.92 -16.49 -20.02
N ASP A 355 1.41 -15.28 -19.77
CA ASP A 355 -0.02 -15.01 -19.60
C ASP A 355 -0.63 -14.22 -20.79
N LEU A 356 0.17 -13.81 -21.78
CA LEU A 356 -0.30 -12.93 -22.88
C LEU A 356 -1.26 -13.62 -23.87
N ASP A 357 -1.31 -14.95 -23.86
CA ASP A 357 -2.27 -15.75 -24.64
C ASP A 357 -3.49 -16.18 -23.80
N SER A 358 -3.50 -15.89 -22.50
CA SER A 358 -4.63 -16.22 -21.62
C SER A 358 -5.78 -15.24 -21.82
N LYS A 359 -7.01 -15.77 -21.97
CA LYS A 359 -8.24 -14.95 -22.04
C LYS A 359 -8.69 -14.42 -20.68
N ASP A 360 -8.15 -14.94 -19.59
CA ASP A 360 -8.57 -14.60 -18.22
C ASP A 360 -7.86 -13.37 -17.64
N SER A 361 -6.84 -12.85 -18.33
CA SER A 361 -6.02 -11.72 -17.89
C SER A 361 -6.05 -10.58 -18.90
N SER A 362 -6.13 -9.34 -18.43
CA SER A 362 -6.14 -8.14 -19.25
C SER A 362 -4.77 -7.47 -19.33
N PHE A 363 -4.37 -7.06 -20.52
CA PHE A 363 -3.08 -6.36 -20.73
C PHE A 363 -3.18 -5.16 -21.64
N THR A 364 -2.30 -4.20 -21.40
CA THR A 364 -1.90 -3.20 -22.40
C THR A 364 -0.44 -3.39 -22.72
N ILE A 365 -0.13 -3.66 -23.99
CA ILE A 365 1.24 -3.81 -24.46
C ILE A 365 1.64 -2.59 -25.27
N LEU A 366 2.71 -1.94 -24.83
CA LEU A 366 3.35 -0.86 -25.58
C LEU A 366 4.40 -1.48 -26.50
N ALA A 367 3.99 -1.86 -27.70
CA ALA A 367 4.84 -2.59 -28.63
C ALA A 367 5.70 -1.62 -29.46
N VAL A 368 6.97 -1.94 -29.61
CA VAL A 368 7.87 -1.23 -30.52
C VAL A 368 7.97 -2.01 -31.82
N SER A 369 7.84 -1.33 -32.96
CA SER A 369 7.96 -1.97 -34.28
C SER A 369 9.33 -2.61 -34.48
N ASP A 370 9.38 -3.74 -35.19
CA ASP A 370 10.64 -4.46 -35.48
C ASP A 370 11.68 -3.57 -36.17
N LYS A 371 11.24 -2.67 -37.06
CA LYS A 371 12.09 -1.67 -37.73
C LYS A 371 12.83 -0.77 -36.74
N ASN A 372 12.16 -0.40 -35.65
CA ASN A 372 12.76 0.46 -34.61
C ASN A 372 13.66 -0.35 -33.65
N LEU A 373 13.64 -1.69 -33.72
CA LEU A 373 14.48 -2.58 -32.94
C LEU A 373 15.66 -3.19 -33.72
N ASP A 374 15.77 -2.96 -35.04
CA ASP A 374 16.81 -3.58 -35.89
C ASP A 374 18.24 -3.34 -35.40
N ASN A 375 18.51 -2.17 -34.83
CA ASN A 375 19.83 -1.78 -34.30
C ASN A 375 19.93 -1.92 -32.77
N PHE A 376 18.90 -2.46 -32.12
CA PHE A 376 18.90 -2.61 -30.67
C PHE A 376 19.55 -3.94 -30.28
N ASP A 377 20.68 -3.86 -29.59
CA ASP A 377 21.37 -5.03 -29.04
C ASP A 377 20.90 -5.31 -27.60
N PRO A 378 20.09 -6.35 -27.35
CA PRO A 378 19.59 -6.66 -26.04
C PRO A 378 20.67 -7.15 -25.06
N GLU A 379 21.79 -7.69 -25.54
CA GLU A 379 22.88 -8.18 -24.68
C GLU A 379 23.68 -7.03 -24.07
N ASN A 380 23.76 -5.92 -24.79
CA ASN A 380 24.43 -4.69 -24.34
C ASN A 380 23.45 -3.69 -23.68
N ALA A 381 22.15 -3.98 -23.68
CA ALA A 381 21.15 -3.14 -23.06
C ALA A 381 21.11 -3.34 -21.54
N ASN A 382 21.78 -2.45 -20.82
CA ASN A 382 21.57 -2.29 -19.39
C ASN A 382 20.06 -2.08 -19.13
N CYS A 383 19.55 -2.72 -18.07
CA CYS A 383 18.18 -2.51 -17.60
C CYS A 383 17.07 -3.03 -18.51
N LEU A 384 17.39 -3.82 -19.54
CA LEU A 384 16.40 -4.32 -20.50
C LEU A 384 15.17 -4.95 -19.84
N SER A 385 15.36 -5.80 -18.81
CA SER A 385 14.23 -6.43 -18.13
C SER A 385 13.27 -5.42 -17.49
N THR A 386 13.80 -4.36 -16.89
CA THR A 386 13.00 -3.29 -16.26
C THR A 386 12.35 -2.39 -17.31
N ILE A 387 13.07 -2.09 -18.40
CA ILE A 387 12.49 -1.41 -19.56
C ILE A 387 11.31 -2.19 -20.14
N LEU A 388 11.47 -3.49 -20.40
CA LEU A 388 10.41 -4.33 -20.98
C LEU A 388 9.19 -4.47 -20.07
N LYS A 389 9.41 -4.58 -18.76
CA LYS A 389 8.32 -4.56 -17.76
C LYS A 389 7.52 -3.26 -17.82
N HIS A 390 8.18 -2.13 -18.05
CA HIS A 390 7.50 -0.84 -18.21
C HIS A 390 6.62 -0.74 -19.48
N HIS A 391 6.76 -1.67 -20.42
CA HIS A 391 5.91 -1.76 -21.61
C HIS A 391 4.71 -2.72 -21.43
N VAL A 392 4.59 -3.35 -20.26
CA VAL A 392 3.49 -4.26 -19.93
C VAL A 392 2.70 -3.66 -18.77
N ILE A 393 1.43 -3.38 -19.03
CA ILE A 393 0.49 -2.86 -18.04
C ILE A 393 -0.58 -3.95 -17.80
N PRO A 394 -0.78 -4.43 -16.56
CA PRO A 394 -1.69 -5.54 -16.25
C PRO A 394 -3.16 -5.06 -16.14
N ARG A 395 -3.63 -4.33 -17.17
CA ARG A 395 -5.01 -3.89 -17.38
C ARG A 395 -5.17 -3.31 -18.79
N THR A 396 -6.40 -3.17 -19.27
CA THR A 396 -6.66 -2.52 -20.57
C THR A 396 -6.75 -0.99 -20.45
N VAL A 397 -5.90 -0.28 -21.18
CA VAL A 397 -5.83 1.20 -21.22
C VAL A 397 -5.98 1.65 -22.66
N CYS A 398 -7.15 2.15 -23.01
CA CYS A 398 -7.47 2.68 -24.32
C CYS A 398 -7.08 4.16 -24.42
N THR A 399 -6.75 4.62 -25.63
CA THR A 399 -6.31 6.02 -25.84
C THR A 399 -7.45 7.03 -25.64
N ALA A 400 -8.69 6.59 -25.82
CA ALA A 400 -9.90 7.36 -25.49
C ALA A 400 -9.90 7.90 -24.05
N GLY A 401 -9.28 7.19 -23.09
CA GLY A 401 -9.15 7.67 -21.72
C GLY A 401 -8.29 8.93 -21.58
N ALA A 402 -7.35 9.15 -22.50
CA ALA A 402 -6.47 10.32 -22.56
C ALA A 402 -7.04 11.45 -23.45
N LYS A 403 -8.27 11.33 -23.98
CA LYS A 403 -8.89 12.31 -24.88
C LYS A 403 -8.93 13.73 -24.27
N ASN A 404 -9.17 13.82 -22.96
CA ASN A 404 -9.33 15.09 -22.24
C ASN A 404 -8.11 15.44 -21.34
N GLY A 405 -6.93 14.89 -21.66
CA GLY A 405 -5.69 15.23 -20.95
C GLY A 405 -4.84 14.00 -20.60
N LYS A 406 -4.15 14.09 -19.47
CA LYS A 406 -3.16 13.09 -19.07
C LYS A 406 -3.76 12.09 -18.07
N ILE A 407 -3.67 10.80 -18.39
CA ILE A 407 -3.98 9.71 -17.47
C ILE A 407 -2.72 8.93 -17.10
N PHE A 408 -2.79 8.21 -15.99
CA PHE A 408 -1.70 7.37 -15.51
C PHE A 408 -2.22 5.96 -15.26
N SER A 409 -1.42 4.97 -15.63
CA SER A 409 -1.60 3.57 -15.25
C SER A 409 -0.32 3.05 -14.63
N SER A 410 -0.38 1.92 -13.93
CA SER A 410 0.81 1.27 -13.38
C SER A 410 1.23 0.11 -14.28
N ASP A 411 2.51 -0.01 -14.54
CA ASP A 411 3.10 -1.18 -15.19
C ASP A 411 3.13 -2.41 -14.26
N VAL A 412 3.67 -3.54 -14.72
CA VAL A 412 3.81 -4.77 -13.90
C VAL A 412 4.77 -4.63 -12.71
N GLN A 413 5.55 -3.55 -12.63
CA GLN A 413 6.42 -3.23 -11.48
C GLN A 413 5.79 -2.19 -10.53
N GLY A 414 4.61 -1.68 -10.85
CA GLY A 414 3.93 -0.65 -10.08
C GLY A 414 4.34 0.78 -10.44
N GLU A 415 5.22 0.97 -11.42
CA GLU A 415 5.64 2.31 -11.86
C GLU A 415 4.62 2.94 -12.80
N TYR A 416 4.48 4.26 -12.70
CA TYR A 416 3.49 5.00 -13.47
C TYR A 416 3.93 5.16 -14.93
N VAL A 417 3.05 4.74 -15.83
CA VAL A 417 3.08 5.04 -17.25
C VAL A 417 2.01 6.09 -17.52
N SER A 418 2.41 7.20 -18.14
CA SER A 418 1.45 8.24 -18.53
C SER A 418 0.98 8.05 -19.97
N PHE A 419 -0.28 8.36 -20.23
CA PHE A 419 -0.88 8.47 -21.56
C PHE A 419 -1.46 9.87 -21.71
N GLU A 420 -1.11 10.53 -22.81
CA GLU A 420 -1.42 11.94 -23.03
C GLU A 420 -1.80 12.15 -24.49
N ASN A 421 -2.81 12.99 -24.73
CA ASN A 421 -3.10 13.50 -26.05
C ASN A 421 -2.64 14.97 -26.11
N ASP A 422 -1.56 15.22 -26.86
CA ASP A 422 -1.00 16.55 -27.10
C ASP A 422 -1.27 16.97 -28.55
N ASN A 423 -2.32 17.77 -28.76
CA ASN A 423 -2.70 18.31 -30.07
C ASN A 423 -2.79 17.21 -31.17
N ASP A 424 -3.57 16.18 -30.90
CA ASP A 424 -3.75 14.98 -31.75
C ASP A 424 -2.51 14.08 -31.88
N ASN A 425 -1.45 14.34 -31.11
CA ASN A 425 -0.34 13.40 -30.93
C ASN A 425 -0.52 12.64 -29.62
N LEU A 426 -0.72 11.33 -29.74
CA LEU A 426 -0.76 10.43 -28.59
C LEU A 426 0.67 10.15 -28.12
N ILE A 427 0.97 10.59 -26.90
CA ILE A 427 2.26 10.44 -26.25
C ILE A 427 2.10 9.50 -25.06
N VAL A 428 3.03 8.56 -24.92
CA VAL A 428 3.09 7.64 -23.78
C VAL A 428 4.46 7.71 -23.09
N GLY A 429 4.45 7.58 -21.77
CA GLY A 429 5.66 7.69 -20.94
C GLY A 429 6.35 9.06 -21.03
N GLY A 430 5.62 10.10 -21.44
CA GLY A 430 6.12 11.47 -21.59
C GLY A 430 7.06 11.71 -22.77
N LYS A 431 7.33 10.70 -23.61
CA LYS A 431 8.29 10.84 -24.73
C LYS A 431 7.96 10.04 -25.99
N ALA A 432 7.37 8.84 -25.86
CA ALA A 432 7.19 7.96 -27.01
C ALA A 432 5.89 8.31 -27.74
N LYS A 433 5.98 8.45 -29.06
CA LYS A 433 4.80 8.70 -29.91
C LYS A 433 4.12 7.38 -30.23
N MET A 434 2.81 7.36 -30.12
CA MET A 434 1.99 6.23 -30.51
C MET A 434 1.67 6.30 -32.01
N ASN A 435 2.17 5.35 -32.78
CA ASN A 435 1.96 5.27 -34.23
C ASN A 435 0.63 4.61 -34.58
N ARG A 436 0.28 3.52 -33.88
CA ARG A 436 -0.97 2.78 -34.05
C ARG A 436 -1.61 2.52 -32.69
N PRO A 437 -2.56 3.36 -32.28
CA PRO A 437 -3.29 3.17 -31.03
C PRO A 437 -4.35 2.08 -31.15
N ASP A 438 -4.75 1.55 -30.00
CA ASP A 438 -5.97 0.75 -29.80
C ASP A 438 -6.08 -0.50 -30.71
N ILE A 439 -4.98 -1.23 -30.92
CA ILE A 439 -5.03 -2.53 -31.61
C ILE A 439 -5.64 -3.56 -30.66
N LEU A 440 -6.91 -3.90 -30.88
CA LEU A 440 -7.69 -4.71 -29.96
C LEU A 440 -7.27 -6.18 -29.97
N GLY A 441 -7.09 -6.74 -28.77
CA GLY A 441 -6.97 -8.18 -28.54
C GLY A 441 -8.09 -8.71 -27.64
N SER A 442 -8.37 -10.00 -27.72
CA SER A 442 -9.46 -10.63 -26.97
C SER A 442 -9.23 -10.54 -25.46
N ASN A 443 -8.00 -10.30 -25.02
CA ASN A 443 -7.53 -10.19 -23.64
C ASN A 443 -6.77 -8.87 -23.38
N GLY A 444 -6.99 -7.82 -24.16
CA GLY A 444 -6.31 -6.55 -23.94
C GLY A 444 -6.20 -5.65 -25.16
N VAL A 445 -5.17 -4.81 -25.16
CA VAL A 445 -4.88 -3.86 -26.25
C VAL A 445 -3.38 -3.76 -26.49
N VAL A 446 -2.99 -3.59 -27.75
CA VAL A 446 -1.61 -3.29 -28.15
C VAL A 446 -1.57 -1.87 -28.72
N HIS A 447 -0.60 -1.09 -28.27
CA HIS A 447 -0.29 0.22 -28.83
C HIS A 447 1.08 0.17 -29.47
N GLU A 448 1.16 0.46 -30.77
CA GLU A 448 2.46 0.61 -31.43
C GLU A 448 3.05 1.97 -31.08
N ILE A 449 4.29 1.98 -30.58
CA ILE A 449 5.05 3.18 -30.24
C ILE A 449 6.36 3.24 -31.01
N ASP A 450 6.90 4.45 -31.16
CA ASP A 450 8.10 4.70 -31.95
C ASP A 450 9.42 4.31 -31.28
N GLN A 451 9.47 4.20 -29.95
CA GLN A 451 10.70 3.92 -29.20
C GLN A 451 10.46 3.26 -27.85
N LEU A 452 11.49 2.61 -27.29
CA LEU A 452 11.45 2.07 -25.93
C LEU A 452 11.34 3.19 -24.86
N ILE A 453 10.42 2.98 -23.92
CA ILE A 453 10.21 3.84 -22.75
C ILE A 453 11.13 3.38 -21.62
N THR A 454 11.94 4.31 -21.12
CA THR A 454 12.90 4.05 -20.04
C THR A 454 12.27 4.53 -18.74
N PRO A 455 11.90 3.63 -17.80
CA PRO A 455 11.35 4.05 -16.52
C PRO A 455 12.41 4.76 -15.67
N PRO A 456 12.01 5.60 -14.70
CA PRO A 456 12.94 6.22 -13.76
C PRO A 456 13.81 5.23 -12.97
N SER A 457 13.35 3.98 -12.80
CA SER A 457 14.10 2.89 -12.15
C SER A 457 15.14 2.21 -13.04
N ALA A 458 15.12 2.45 -14.36
CA ALA A 458 16.12 1.94 -15.28
C ALA A 458 17.43 2.75 -15.20
N VAL A 459 17.92 2.92 -13.98
CA VAL A 459 19.24 3.50 -13.65
C VAL A 459 20.13 2.39 -13.09
N GLY A 460 21.31 2.22 -13.68
CA GLY A 460 22.29 1.24 -13.21
C GLY A 460 22.76 1.57 -11.79
N ALA A 461 23.19 0.55 -11.03
CA ALA A 461 23.65 0.77 -9.65
C ALA A 461 24.77 1.82 -9.57
N LEU A 462 25.73 1.76 -10.49
CA LEU A 462 26.86 2.70 -10.54
C LEU A 462 26.41 4.13 -10.88
N ASP A 463 25.48 4.27 -11.83
CA ASP A 463 24.93 5.57 -12.20
C ASP A 463 24.07 6.17 -11.10
N LEU A 464 23.35 5.34 -10.34
CA LEU A 464 22.64 5.77 -9.15
C LEU A 464 23.61 6.34 -8.11
N LEU A 465 24.73 5.65 -7.83
CA LEU A 465 25.75 6.12 -6.89
C LEU A 465 26.33 7.47 -7.33
N ARG A 466 26.64 7.64 -8.63
CA ARG A 466 27.11 8.91 -9.19
C ARG A 466 26.06 10.02 -9.02
N LYS A 467 24.81 9.74 -9.38
CA LYS A 467 23.69 10.70 -9.29
C LYS A 467 23.39 11.11 -7.84
N THR A 468 23.64 10.23 -6.89
CA THR A 468 23.38 10.46 -5.45
C THR A 468 24.61 10.92 -4.67
N ASN A 469 25.71 11.25 -5.36
CA ASN A 469 26.98 11.71 -4.77
C ASN A 469 27.68 10.70 -3.82
N HIS A 470 27.48 9.40 -4.02
CA HIS A 470 28.19 8.34 -3.30
C HIS A 470 29.55 8.00 -3.95
N THR A 471 30.40 9.02 -4.10
CA THR A 471 31.66 8.92 -4.85
C THR A 471 32.73 8.08 -4.15
N ARG A 472 32.92 8.20 -2.83
CA ARG A 472 33.94 7.41 -2.12
C ARG A 472 33.55 5.95 -2.06
N PHE A 473 32.26 5.65 -1.91
CA PHE A 473 31.80 4.26 -1.98
C PHE A 473 31.99 3.67 -3.37
N LEU A 474 31.76 4.45 -4.43
CA LEU A 474 32.04 4.05 -5.82
C LEU A 474 33.52 3.70 -6.02
N ASP A 475 34.44 4.52 -5.50
CA ASP A 475 35.89 4.26 -5.56
C ASP A 475 36.27 2.94 -4.86
N LEU A 476 35.59 2.61 -3.75
CA LEU A 476 35.82 1.34 -3.04
C LEU A 476 35.29 0.13 -3.84
N ILE A 477 34.16 0.28 -4.54
CA ILE A 477 33.66 -0.74 -5.47
C ILE A 477 34.65 -0.94 -6.62
N GLU A 478 35.21 0.14 -7.16
CA GLU A 478 36.24 0.07 -8.20
C GLU A 478 37.50 -0.65 -7.70
N LYS A 479 38.04 -0.24 -6.54
CA LYS A 479 39.20 -0.90 -5.91
C LYS A 479 38.96 -2.39 -5.62
N SER A 480 37.72 -2.77 -5.33
CA SER A 480 37.35 -4.18 -5.11
C SER A 480 37.21 -5.00 -6.40
N GLY A 481 37.27 -4.37 -7.58
CA GLY A 481 37.13 -5.03 -8.88
C GLY A 481 35.71 -5.50 -9.20
N LEU A 482 34.69 -4.99 -8.49
CA LEU A 482 33.30 -5.45 -8.61
C LEU A 482 32.43 -4.64 -9.57
N MET A 483 32.95 -3.57 -10.20
CA MET A 483 32.20 -2.67 -11.09
C MET A 483 31.45 -3.42 -12.21
N GLN A 484 32.19 -4.18 -13.03
CA GLN A 484 31.60 -4.92 -14.16
C GLN A 484 30.61 -6.00 -13.71
N TRP A 485 30.87 -6.61 -12.54
CA TRP A 485 29.96 -7.59 -11.97
C TRP A 485 28.65 -6.92 -11.53
N LEU A 486 28.74 -5.77 -10.85
CA LEU A 486 27.59 -5.05 -10.32
C LEU A 486 26.68 -4.51 -11.43
N GLU A 487 27.22 -4.06 -12.57
CA GLU A 487 26.43 -3.65 -13.74
C GLU A 487 25.60 -4.80 -14.33
N LYS A 488 26.19 -6.00 -14.37
CA LYS A 488 25.53 -7.20 -14.94
C LYS A 488 24.70 -7.97 -13.92
N ALA A 489 24.86 -7.67 -12.64
CA ALA A 489 24.16 -8.38 -11.57
C ALA A 489 22.65 -8.22 -11.72
N LYS A 490 21.94 -9.33 -11.47
CA LYS A 490 20.47 -9.37 -11.51
C LYS A 490 19.92 -9.82 -10.17
N ASN A 491 18.76 -9.28 -9.80
CA ASN A 491 18.03 -9.61 -8.59
C ASN A 491 18.89 -9.44 -7.33
N ILE A 492 19.33 -8.21 -7.06
CA ILE A 492 20.16 -7.87 -5.90
C ILE A 492 19.55 -6.74 -5.05
N THR A 493 20.00 -6.66 -3.81
CA THR A 493 19.83 -5.47 -2.97
C THR A 493 21.20 -4.92 -2.60
N LEU A 494 21.45 -3.65 -2.91
CA LEU A 494 22.69 -2.94 -2.59
C LEU A 494 22.48 -2.08 -1.35
N PHE A 495 23.25 -2.31 -0.29
CA PHE A 495 23.31 -1.45 0.88
C PHE A 495 24.41 -0.42 0.68
N VAL A 496 24.05 0.85 0.63
CA VAL A 496 24.96 1.96 0.32
C VAL A 496 25.23 2.75 1.60
N PRO A 497 26.44 2.70 2.19
CA PRO A 497 26.74 3.49 3.37
C PRO A 497 26.79 4.98 3.05
N VAL A 498 26.33 5.82 3.98
CA VAL A 498 26.49 7.27 3.88
C VAL A 498 27.97 7.64 3.79
N GLU A 499 28.29 8.61 2.93
CA GLU A 499 29.67 8.98 2.61
C GLU A 499 30.50 9.38 3.84
N GLU A 500 29.91 10.05 4.84
CA GLU A 500 30.66 10.47 6.04
C GLU A 500 31.12 9.30 6.91
N SER A 501 30.54 8.10 6.73
CA SER A 501 30.77 6.94 7.60
C SER A 501 31.83 5.95 7.08
N LEU A 502 32.44 6.24 5.92
CA LEU A 502 33.29 5.29 5.17
C LEU A 502 34.69 5.08 5.75
N GLU A 503 35.13 5.84 6.75
CA GLU A 503 36.49 5.78 7.30
C GLU A 503 36.93 4.37 7.71
N LYS A 504 36.00 3.54 8.23
CA LYS A 504 36.31 2.15 8.61
C LYS A 504 36.53 1.26 7.39
N LEU A 505 35.78 1.49 6.31
CA LEU A 505 35.85 0.71 5.08
C LEU A 505 37.08 1.07 4.25
N GLU A 506 37.48 2.34 4.25
CA GLU A 506 38.67 2.85 3.54
C GLU A 506 40.00 2.37 4.13
N LYS A 507 40.02 1.96 5.40
CA LYS A 507 41.19 1.40 6.07
C LYS A 507 41.40 -0.08 5.76
N LEU A 508 40.43 -0.75 5.13
CA LEU A 508 40.54 -2.14 4.74
C LEU A 508 41.32 -2.28 3.44
N GLU A 509 42.15 -3.31 3.38
CA GLU A 509 43.02 -3.55 2.23
C GLU A 509 42.75 -4.93 1.63
N LYS A 510 43.00 -5.07 0.33
CA LYS A 510 42.97 -6.35 -0.41
C LYS A 510 41.66 -7.13 -0.20
N GLU A 511 41.77 -8.32 0.39
CA GLU A 511 40.68 -9.28 0.52
C GLU A 511 39.63 -8.84 1.54
N GLU A 512 40.02 -8.12 2.60
CA GLU A 512 39.09 -7.60 3.61
C GLU A 512 38.14 -6.57 2.99
N LEU A 513 38.67 -5.68 2.14
CA LEU A 513 37.86 -4.71 1.40
C LEU A 513 36.89 -5.41 0.45
N VAL A 514 37.37 -6.37 -0.36
CA VAL A 514 36.52 -7.12 -1.29
C VAL A 514 35.40 -7.84 -0.55
N ASN A 515 35.71 -8.47 0.59
CA ASN A 515 34.72 -9.17 1.40
C ASN A 515 33.71 -8.22 2.04
N ALA A 516 34.16 -7.06 2.52
CA ALA A 516 33.27 -6.03 3.03
C ALA A 516 32.33 -5.49 1.94
N ILE A 517 32.81 -5.20 0.73
CA ILE A 517 31.96 -4.75 -0.38
C ILE A 517 30.96 -5.85 -0.81
N LYS A 518 31.40 -7.12 -0.89
CA LYS A 518 30.48 -8.24 -1.14
C LYS A 518 29.37 -8.34 -0.09
N TYR A 519 29.67 -8.00 1.16
CA TYR A 519 28.68 -8.02 2.23
C TYR A 519 27.65 -6.89 2.11
N HIS A 520 27.96 -5.80 1.39
CA HIS A 520 26.98 -4.77 1.04
C HIS A 520 26.03 -5.19 -0.09
N ILE A 521 26.20 -6.38 -0.66
CA ILE A 521 25.40 -6.87 -1.79
C ILE A 521 24.62 -8.10 -1.34
N ALA A 522 23.31 -7.94 -1.16
CA ALA A 522 22.38 -9.01 -0.86
C ALA A 522 21.81 -9.66 -2.13
N HIS A 523 21.51 -10.95 -2.05
CA HIS A 523 20.78 -11.69 -3.07
C HIS A 523 19.28 -11.47 -2.94
N GLY A 524 18.58 -11.28 -4.07
CA GLY A 524 17.15 -11.00 -4.13
C GLY A 524 16.84 -9.51 -4.12
N LYS A 525 15.69 -9.14 -4.70
CA LYS A 525 15.12 -7.79 -4.63
C LYS A 525 14.36 -7.63 -3.31
N HIS A 526 15.02 -7.01 -2.33
CA HIS A 526 14.40 -6.67 -1.05
C HIS A 526 14.06 -5.19 -0.99
N ASP A 527 12.77 -4.84 -1.06
CA ASP A 527 12.21 -3.49 -0.85
C ASP A 527 11.69 -3.35 0.59
N LEU A 528 11.28 -2.15 1.01
CA LEU A 528 10.83 -1.90 2.38
C LEU A 528 9.71 -2.84 2.83
N HIS A 529 8.84 -3.30 1.92
CA HIS A 529 7.71 -4.17 2.24
C HIS A 529 8.15 -5.58 2.58
N ASN A 530 9.19 -6.10 1.93
CA ASN A 530 9.71 -7.44 2.18
C ASN A 530 11.00 -7.47 3.01
N LEU A 531 11.65 -6.33 3.27
CA LEU A 531 12.90 -6.19 4.04
C LEU A 531 12.76 -6.56 5.54
N SER A 532 11.62 -7.10 5.96
CA SER A 532 11.33 -7.48 7.35
C SER A 532 11.58 -8.96 7.66
N VAL A 533 12.38 -9.66 6.85
CA VAL A 533 12.50 -11.13 6.95
C VAL A 533 13.22 -11.55 8.23
N SER A 534 12.53 -12.33 9.07
CA SER A 534 13.03 -12.87 10.35
C SER A 534 14.15 -13.90 10.21
N ASN A 535 14.44 -14.31 8.97
CA ASN A 535 15.52 -15.20 8.58
C ASN A 535 16.48 -14.33 7.76
N GLY A 536 17.78 -14.33 8.10
CA GLY A 536 18.74 -13.39 7.52
C GLY A 536 18.76 -13.38 5.99
N ILE A 537 19.22 -12.27 5.43
CA ILE A 537 19.28 -12.02 3.99
C ILE A 537 20.65 -12.48 3.46
N PRO A 538 20.70 -13.47 2.56
CA PRO A 538 21.97 -13.98 2.05
C PRO A 538 22.71 -12.92 1.23
N THR A 539 24.01 -12.79 1.47
CA THR A 539 24.87 -11.84 0.76
C THR A 539 25.81 -12.51 -0.22
N LYS A 540 26.38 -11.71 -1.13
CA LYS A 540 27.45 -12.14 -2.05
C LYS A 540 28.71 -12.59 -1.32
N HIS A 541 28.90 -12.17 -0.07
CA HIS A 541 29.98 -12.64 0.81
C HIS A 541 29.74 -14.07 1.31
N GLY A 542 28.48 -14.51 1.40
CA GLY A 542 28.07 -15.83 1.86
C GLY A 542 27.50 -15.87 3.29
N GLU A 543 27.67 -14.79 4.06
CA GLU A 543 27.06 -14.64 5.39
C GLU A 543 25.74 -13.85 5.27
N ASP A 544 24.79 -14.18 6.12
CA ASP A 544 23.47 -13.54 6.10
C ASP A 544 23.47 -12.22 6.89
N ILE A 545 22.83 -11.19 6.30
CA ILE A 545 22.52 -9.94 6.98
C ILE A 545 21.26 -10.09 7.83
N LYS A 546 21.32 -9.66 9.08
CA LYS A 546 20.12 -9.59 9.93
C LYS A 546 19.47 -8.22 9.83
N VAL A 547 18.16 -8.19 9.54
CA VAL A 547 17.35 -6.97 9.62
C VAL A 547 16.55 -6.99 10.92
N THR A 548 16.58 -5.89 11.65
CA THR A 548 15.85 -5.74 12.90
C THR A 548 14.97 -4.50 12.87
N SER A 549 13.72 -4.63 13.32
CA SER A 549 12.79 -3.50 13.41
C SER A 549 12.83 -2.85 14.79
N ASN A 550 13.08 -1.54 14.83
CA ASN A 550 12.95 -0.74 16.03
C ASN A 550 11.50 -0.27 16.18
N ARG A 551 10.63 -1.13 16.72
CA ARG A 551 9.24 -0.77 17.04
C ARG A 551 9.21 0.11 18.30
N ASN A 552 9.38 1.40 18.12
CA ASN A 552 8.95 2.36 19.12
C ASN A 552 7.45 2.63 18.90
N ILE A 553 6.60 2.40 19.91
CA ILE A 553 5.13 2.50 19.81
C ILE A 553 4.72 3.90 19.32
N LEU A 554 5.45 4.94 19.72
CA LEU A 554 5.22 6.32 19.27
C LEU A 554 5.76 6.60 17.86
N ALA A 555 6.86 5.95 17.44
CA ALA A 555 7.30 6.06 16.05
C ALA A 555 6.21 5.51 15.13
N SER A 556 5.59 4.39 15.49
CA SER A 556 4.48 3.80 14.73
C SER A 556 3.24 4.70 14.57
N LEU A 557 3.09 5.75 15.39
CA LEU A 557 1.99 6.73 15.31
C LEU A 557 2.34 7.95 14.46
N PHE A 558 3.64 8.25 14.24
CA PHE A 558 4.09 9.49 13.58
C PHE A 558 5.17 9.28 12.49
N GLY A 559 5.54 8.03 12.16
CA GLY A 559 6.54 7.73 11.13
C GLY A 559 6.84 6.23 10.95
N SER A 560 7.61 5.88 9.91
CA SER A 560 8.01 4.49 9.64
C SER A 560 8.90 3.94 10.77
N PRO A 561 8.68 2.70 11.25
CA PRO A 561 9.58 2.08 12.21
C PRO A 561 10.98 2.00 11.61
N GLY A 562 11.98 2.54 12.31
CA GLY A 562 13.36 2.48 11.84
C GLY A 562 13.83 1.04 11.73
N LEU A 563 14.23 0.62 10.53
CA LEU A 563 14.85 -0.68 10.29
C LEU A 563 16.36 -0.53 10.38
N ASP A 564 17.00 -1.49 11.05
CA ASP A 564 18.45 -1.59 11.14
C ASP A 564 18.92 -2.87 10.43
N VAL A 565 19.83 -2.71 9.48
CA VAL A 565 20.50 -3.75 8.70
C VAL A 565 21.87 -3.98 9.31
N GLN A 566 22.08 -5.11 9.99
CA GLN A 566 23.31 -5.41 10.71
C GLN A 566 23.79 -4.24 11.61
N CYS A 567 22.86 -3.66 12.39
CA CYS A 567 23.05 -2.46 13.23
C CYS A 567 23.33 -1.14 12.50
N ALA A 568 23.30 -1.11 11.17
CA ALA A 568 23.29 0.11 10.39
C ALA A 568 21.84 0.52 10.08
N ARG A 569 21.45 1.74 10.45
CA ARG A 569 20.08 2.21 10.25
C ARG A 569 19.83 2.51 8.79
N LEU A 570 18.66 2.13 8.26
CA LEU A 570 18.22 2.60 6.94
C LEU A 570 17.92 4.11 7.00
N THR A 571 18.60 4.89 6.17
CA THR A 571 18.41 6.35 6.05
C THR A 571 17.53 6.71 4.86
N ARG A 572 17.72 6.02 3.73
CA ARG A 572 16.87 6.09 2.53
C ARG A 572 16.57 4.67 2.05
N VAL A 573 15.35 4.45 1.61
CA VAL A 573 14.88 3.13 1.20
C VAL A 573 14.25 3.18 -0.18
N ASP A 574 14.13 2.02 -0.80
CA ASP A 574 13.41 1.80 -2.06
C ASP A 574 14.00 2.56 -3.27
N GLY A 575 15.32 2.78 -3.26
CA GLY A 575 16.03 3.26 -4.44
C GLY A 575 16.00 2.20 -5.53
N GLN A 576 15.14 2.33 -6.54
CA GLN A 576 15.08 1.34 -7.61
C GLN A 576 16.29 1.44 -8.53
N ILE A 577 16.88 0.28 -8.83
CA ILE A 577 17.94 0.12 -9.83
C ILE A 577 17.54 -0.97 -10.82
N CYS A 578 18.17 -0.96 -11.99
CA CYS A 578 17.82 -1.79 -13.14
C CYS A 578 17.51 -3.26 -12.88
N ASN A 579 18.20 -3.88 -11.92
CA ASN A 579 17.96 -5.27 -11.57
C ASN A 579 17.90 -5.50 -10.06
N GLY A 580 17.41 -4.52 -9.29
CA GLY A 580 17.48 -4.61 -7.84
C GLY A 580 16.88 -3.42 -7.10
N VAL A 581 17.26 -3.30 -5.84
CA VAL A 581 16.98 -2.14 -4.99
C VAL A 581 18.27 -1.69 -4.32
N ALA A 582 18.42 -0.40 -4.10
CA ALA A 582 19.46 0.20 -3.30
C ALA A 582 18.83 0.85 -2.06
N HIS A 583 19.39 0.53 -0.89
CA HIS A 583 19.03 1.16 0.37
C HIS A 583 20.25 1.86 0.95
N GLU A 584 20.08 3.10 1.39
CA GLU A 584 21.14 3.84 2.06
C GLU A 584 21.15 3.46 3.56
N VAL A 585 22.34 3.16 4.08
CA VAL A 585 22.58 2.76 5.47
C VAL A 585 23.47 3.77 6.18
N SER A 586 23.20 3.99 7.46
CA SER A 586 23.87 5.03 8.27
C SER A 586 25.36 4.80 8.51
N LYS A 587 25.88 3.60 8.22
CA LYS A 587 27.28 3.21 8.38
C LYS A 587 27.61 1.95 7.57
N PRO A 588 28.89 1.67 7.27
CA PRO A 588 29.28 0.44 6.58
C PRO A 588 28.86 -0.79 7.38
N ILE A 589 28.33 -1.79 6.69
CA ILE A 589 28.05 -3.10 7.25
C ILE A 589 29.26 -4.01 7.03
N LEU A 590 29.78 -4.58 8.12
CA LEU A 590 30.93 -5.47 8.09
C LEU A 590 30.47 -6.91 8.39
N PRO A 591 31.04 -7.92 7.71
CA PRO A 591 30.80 -9.30 8.06
C PRO A 591 31.23 -9.59 9.51
N PRO A 592 30.59 -10.56 10.19
CA PRO A 592 31.06 -11.06 11.48
C PRO A 592 32.35 -11.89 11.32
N TRP A 593 33.50 -11.24 11.07
CA TRP A 593 34.77 -11.96 10.89
C TRP A 593 35.24 -12.67 12.17
N LYS A 594 34.93 -12.06 13.32
CA LYS A 594 35.49 -12.39 14.63
C LYS A 594 34.41 -12.97 15.55
N SER A 595 34.76 -13.98 16.33
CA SER A 595 34.00 -14.38 17.52
C SER A 595 34.18 -13.33 18.63
N PHE A 596 33.41 -13.42 19.71
CA PHE A 596 33.69 -12.59 20.90
C PHE A 596 35.13 -12.74 21.38
N MET A 597 35.70 -13.94 21.28
CA MET A 597 37.07 -14.18 21.72
C MET A 597 38.11 -13.55 20.83
N ASP A 598 37.89 -13.57 19.52
CA ASP A 598 38.80 -12.92 18.57
C ASP A 598 38.76 -11.39 18.73
N VAL A 599 37.62 -10.83 19.17
CA VAL A 599 37.55 -9.40 19.55
C VAL A 599 38.37 -9.13 20.81
N LEU A 600 38.27 -10.00 21.82
CA LEU A 600 38.99 -9.88 23.08
C LEU A 600 40.49 -10.24 22.97
N GLU A 601 40.97 -10.74 21.82
CA GLU A 601 42.41 -10.94 21.57
C GLU A 601 43.20 -9.63 21.48
N ASN A 602 42.54 -8.50 21.25
CA ASN A 602 43.19 -7.20 21.33
C ASN A 602 43.81 -7.02 22.73
N PRO A 603 45.12 -6.65 22.83
CA PRO A 603 45.81 -6.42 24.09
C PRO A 603 45.05 -5.53 25.09
N ASP A 604 44.27 -4.58 24.58
CA ASP A 604 43.43 -3.66 25.36
C ASP A 604 42.38 -4.38 26.23
N PHE A 605 42.04 -5.63 25.93
CA PHE A 605 41.05 -6.41 26.68
C PHE A 605 41.65 -7.57 27.50
N SER A 606 42.99 -7.66 27.61
CA SER A 606 43.66 -8.81 28.25
C SER A 606 43.18 -9.12 29.67
N LYS A 607 42.89 -8.10 30.50
CA LYS A 607 42.36 -8.29 31.85
C LYS A 607 40.97 -8.90 31.82
N PHE A 608 40.05 -8.28 31.07
CA PHE A 608 38.67 -8.76 30.93
C PHE A 608 38.62 -10.17 30.30
N LYS A 609 39.46 -10.43 29.30
CA LYS A 609 39.65 -11.76 28.69
C LYS A 609 40.06 -12.80 29.73
N SER A 610 41.06 -12.51 30.56
CA SER A 610 41.50 -13.44 31.60
C SER A 610 40.42 -13.73 32.65
N THR A 611 39.53 -12.75 32.92
CA THR A 611 38.41 -12.92 33.85
C THR A 611 37.31 -13.79 33.26
N ILE A 612 36.97 -13.62 31.98
CA ILE A 612 35.90 -14.39 31.35
C ILE A 612 36.34 -15.81 30.98
N GLN A 613 37.62 -16.04 30.69
CA GLN A 613 38.14 -17.35 30.32
C GLN A 613 37.86 -18.42 31.40
N ASN A 614 37.51 -19.62 30.96
CA ASN A 614 37.22 -20.79 31.81
C ASN A 614 36.02 -20.64 32.75
N THR A 615 35.11 -19.70 32.49
CA THR A 615 33.86 -19.53 33.27
C THR A 615 32.68 -20.28 32.67
N LYS A 616 31.62 -20.49 33.45
CA LYS A 616 30.38 -21.12 32.93
C LYS A 616 29.72 -20.22 31.90
N LEU A 617 29.76 -18.90 32.11
CA LEU A 617 29.30 -17.93 31.13
C LEU A 617 30.06 -18.05 29.81
N PHE A 618 31.38 -18.23 29.86
CA PHE A 618 32.20 -18.38 28.66
C PHE A 618 31.77 -19.58 27.81
N GLU A 619 31.55 -20.74 28.44
CA GLU A 619 31.02 -21.92 27.73
C GLU A 619 29.61 -21.65 27.16
N LYS A 620 28.78 -20.88 27.87
CA LYS A 620 27.46 -20.48 27.39
C LYS A 620 27.53 -19.55 26.18
N LEU A 621 28.47 -18.61 26.16
CA LEU A 621 28.67 -17.67 25.04
C LEU A 621 29.27 -18.37 23.82
N LYS A 622 30.19 -19.33 24.02
CA LYS A 622 30.85 -20.08 22.96
C LYS A 622 29.92 -21.11 22.29
N ASN A 623 29.08 -21.78 23.08
CA ASN A 623 28.20 -22.84 22.59
C ASN A 623 26.79 -22.32 22.21
N SER A 624 26.62 -20.99 22.09
CA SER A 624 25.31 -20.44 21.79
C SER A 624 24.97 -20.58 20.30
N GLU A 625 24.28 -21.67 19.95
CA GLU A 625 23.56 -21.80 18.68
C GLU A 625 22.27 -20.96 18.64
N SER A 626 22.04 -20.10 19.64
CA SER A 626 20.83 -19.31 19.75
C SER A 626 20.74 -18.31 18.61
N SER A 627 19.74 -18.47 17.75
CA SER A 627 19.42 -17.58 16.62
C SER A 627 19.37 -16.08 16.96
N ARG A 628 19.16 -15.74 18.24
CA ARG A 628 19.11 -14.38 18.78
C ARG A 628 20.49 -13.77 19.14
N GLY A 629 21.54 -14.56 19.32
CA GLY A 629 22.87 -14.12 19.76
C GLY A 629 22.89 -13.47 21.16
N PHE A 630 24.05 -12.94 21.56
CA PHE A 630 24.21 -12.15 22.80
C PHE A 630 24.77 -10.75 22.52
N THR A 631 24.72 -9.87 23.53
CA THR A 631 25.48 -8.62 23.50
C THR A 631 26.48 -8.61 24.64
N LEU A 632 27.77 -8.54 24.33
CA LEU A 632 28.86 -8.46 25.30
C LEU A 632 29.26 -7.00 25.53
N LEU A 633 29.20 -6.56 26.78
CA LEU A 633 29.71 -5.26 27.22
C LEU A 633 31.17 -5.45 27.66
N ALA A 634 32.10 -5.27 26.74
CA ALA A 634 33.53 -5.47 26.97
C ALA A 634 34.16 -4.24 27.62
N VAL A 635 35.05 -4.46 28.58
CA VAL A 635 35.77 -3.40 29.30
C VAL A 635 37.25 -3.45 28.94
N LYS A 636 37.83 -2.31 28.55
CA LYS A 636 39.28 -2.19 28.33
C LYS A 636 40.06 -2.24 29.64
N ASN A 637 41.37 -2.50 29.56
CA ASN A 637 42.24 -2.64 30.73
C ASN A 637 42.24 -1.40 31.63
N ASP A 638 42.23 -0.20 31.04
CA ASP A 638 42.17 1.08 31.76
C ASP A 638 40.87 1.26 32.55
N GLY A 639 39.74 0.82 31.97
CA GLY A 639 38.47 0.74 32.67
C GLY A 639 38.48 -0.29 33.78
N PHE A 640 39.04 -1.48 33.52
CA PHE A 640 39.15 -2.56 34.48
C PHE A 640 40.02 -2.18 35.69
N ASP A 641 41.05 -1.36 35.48
CA ASP A 641 41.95 -0.83 36.53
C ASP A 641 41.28 0.16 37.49
N LYS A 642 40.08 0.64 37.16
CA LYS A 642 39.30 1.49 38.07
C LYS A 642 38.56 0.68 39.15
N LEU A 643 38.57 -0.66 39.08
CA LEU A 643 38.00 -1.50 40.13
C LEU A 643 38.77 -1.31 41.45
N SER A 644 38.05 -1.28 42.57
CA SER A 644 38.70 -1.18 43.87
C SER A 644 39.50 -2.45 44.17
N GLU A 645 40.60 -2.34 44.95
CA GLU A 645 41.41 -3.51 45.34
C GLU A 645 40.56 -4.62 45.98
N ARG A 646 39.52 -4.24 46.72
CA ARG A 646 38.56 -5.18 47.32
C ARG A 646 37.78 -5.95 46.26
N ASP A 647 37.26 -5.27 45.25
CA ASP A 647 36.45 -5.88 44.20
C ASP A 647 37.33 -6.77 43.33
N MET A 648 38.55 -6.33 43.02
CA MET A 648 39.55 -7.14 42.33
C MET A 648 39.87 -8.44 43.09
N LYS A 649 40.05 -8.35 44.41
CA LYS A 649 40.28 -9.53 45.25
C LYS A 649 39.07 -10.47 45.26
N LEU A 650 37.86 -9.94 45.34
CA LEU A 650 36.62 -10.74 45.29
C LEU A 650 36.46 -11.46 43.95
N LEU A 651 36.79 -10.80 42.83
CA LEU A 651 36.75 -11.43 41.50
C LEU A 651 37.80 -12.54 41.33
N GLN A 652 38.87 -12.55 42.12
CA GLN A 652 39.91 -13.58 42.09
C GLN A 652 39.63 -14.75 43.04
N GLU A 653 39.01 -14.49 44.20
CA GLU A 653 38.82 -15.48 45.25
C GLU A 653 37.44 -16.15 45.22
N ASP A 654 36.40 -15.48 44.71
CA ASP A 654 35.02 -15.96 44.69
C ASP A 654 34.49 -16.12 43.27
N GLU A 655 34.45 -17.38 42.82
CA GLU A 655 33.94 -17.76 41.49
C GLU A 655 32.45 -17.39 41.29
N ASP A 656 31.62 -17.37 42.34
CA ASP A 656 30.21 -16.97 42.21
C ASP A 656 30.07 -15.46 42.00
N THR A 657 30.88 -14.66 42.69
CA THR A 657 30.94 -13.21 42.49
C THR A 657 31.49 -12.88 41.10
N LYS A 658 32.54 -13.58 40.66
CA LYS A 658 33.10 -13.45 39.31
C LYS A 658 32.08 -13.79 38.22
N GLU A 659 31.36 -14.90 38.35
CA GLU A 659 30.33 -15.30 37.40
C GLU A 659 29.19 -14.26 37.34
N ARG A 660 28.68 -13.79 38.48
CA ARG A 660 27.65 -12.72 38.51
C ARG A 660 28.15 -11.41 37.91
N PHE A 661 29.39 -11.02 38.20
CA PHE A 661 29.99 -9.84 37.61
C PHE A 661 30.00 -9.92 36.09
N LEU A 662 30.46 -11.04 35.53
CA LEU A 662 30.49 -11.23 34.08
C LEU A 662 29.07 -11.30 33.49
N GLN A 663 28.14 -11.97 34.17
CA GLN A 663 26.74 -12.03 33.74
C GLN A 663 26.08 -10.64 33.71
N SER A 664 26.53 -9.71 34.56
CA SER A 664 26.02 -8.33 34.51
C SER A 664 26.42 -7.59 33.22
N HIS A 665 27.52 -8.00 32.58
CA HIS A 665 28.08 -7.44 31.34
C HIS A 665 27.55 -8.12 30.08
N VAL A 666 26.55 -9.00 30.17
CA VAL A 666 25.96 -9.67 29.01
C VAL A 666 24.48 -9.35 28.93
N LEU A 667 24.03 -8.90 27.75
CA LEU A 667 22.61 -8.72 27.44
C LEU A 667 22.10 -9.91 26.61
N PRO A 668 20.87 -10.36 26.85
CA PRO A 668 20.24 -11.37 26.00
C PRO A 668 19.91 -10.77 24.62
N GLY A 669 20.20 -11.52 23.57
CA GLY A 669 19.97 -11.07 22.19
C GLY A 669 21.05 -10.13 21.66
N SER A 670 21.06 -9.96 20.34
CA SER A 670 21.91 -9.01 19.62
C SER A 670 21.25 -7.62 19.66
N THR A 671 21.65 -6.77 20.60
CA THR A 671 21.12 -5.42 20.78
C THR A 671 22.05 -4.42 20.13
N CYS A 672 21.60 -3.74 19.08
CA CYS A 672 22.33 -2.63 18.46
C CYS A 672 22.17 -1.34 19.29
N CYS A 673 23.17 -0.46 19.26
CA CYS A 673 23.12 0.86 19.90
C CYS A 673 22.00 1.75 19.34
N SER A 674 21.60 1.54 18.08
CA SER A 674 20.44 2.19 17.46
C SER A 674 19.09 1.86 18.15
N ARG A 675 19.01 0.71 18.85
CA ARG A 675 17.86 0.27 19.64
C ARG A 675 17.92 0.73 21.08
N MET A 676 19.10 1.10 21.56
CA MET A 676 19.28 1.73 22.86
C MET A 676 18.83 3.17 22.75
N ASN A 677 17.52 3.39 22.87
CA ASN A 677 16.91 4.71 22.88
C ASN A 677 16.13 4.88 24.19
N GLY A 678 16.43 5.96 24.92
CA GLY A 678 15.61 6.41 26.04
C GLY A 678 14.35 7.03 25.47
N GLY A 679 13.30 6.24 25.29
CA GLY A 679 11.98 6.76 24.98
C GLY A 679 11.48 7.67 26.11
N PRO A 680 10.55 8.61 25.84
CA PRO A 680 9.88 9.33 26.91
C PRO A 680 9.15 8.34 27.81
N TRP A 681 9.37 8.46 29.11
CA TRP A 681 8.59 7.74 30.11
C TRP A 681 7.09 8.01 29.87
N PRO A 682 6.20 6.99 29.94
CA PRO A 682 6.40 5.64 30.49
C PRO A 682 6.82 4.56 29.47
N PHE A 683 7.11 4.89 28.21
CA PHE A 683 7.23 3.90 27.12
C PHE A 683 8.66 3.39 26.85
N VAL A 684 9.55 3.50 27.83
CA VAL A 684 10.92 2.95 27.75
C VAL A 684 10.88 1.43 27.85
N SER A 685 11.45 0.74 26.86
CA SER A 685 11.76 -0.68 27.00
C SER A 685 13.00 -0.83 27.88
N PRO A 686 12.91 -1.39 29.10
CA PRO A 686 14.07 -1.52 29.97
C PRO A 686 15.06 -2.51 29.36
N ILE A 687 16.31 -2.08 29.17
CA ILE A 687 17.40 -2.97 28.77
C ILE A 687 17.75 -3.81 30.00
N ARG A 688 17.71 -5.14 29.86
CA ARG A 688 18.05 -6.05 30.95
C ARG A 688 19.29 -6.85 30.59
N ASN A 689 20.18 -7.06 31.55
CA ASN A 689 21.25 -8.04 31.41
C ASN A 689 20.71 -9.47 31.64
N ILE A 690 21.56 -10.48 31.48
CA ILE A 690 21.15 -11.89 31.66
C ILE A 690 20.83 -12.26 33.12
N LEU A 691 21.16 -11.40 34.09
CA LEU A 691 20.68 -11.49 35.47
C LEU A 691 19.25 -10.94 35.65
N GLY A 692 18.67 -10.31 34.62
CA GLY A 692 17.38 -9.64 34.67
C GLY A 692 17.41 -8.23 35.26
N GLN A 693 18.59 -7.73 35.65
CA GLN A 693 18.76 -6.38 36.20
C GLN A 693 18.51 -5.35 35.10
N VAL A 694 17.74 -4.31 35.43
CA VAL A 694 17.50 -3.18 34.52
C VAL A 694 18.74 -2.31 34.49
N LEU A 695 19.28 -2.08 33.29
CA LEU A 695 20.36 -1.12 33.06
C LEU A 695 19.72 0.21 32.65
N SER A 696 20.06 1.28 33.38
CA SER A 696 19.68 2.63 32.98
C SER A 696 20.32 2.97 31.63
N PHE A 697 19.58 3.61 30.74
CA PHE A 697 20.12 4.10 29.48
C PHE A 697 19.97 5.61 29.41
N ASP A 698 21.09 6.30 29.32
CA ASP A 698 21.15 7.76 29.26
C ASP A 698 21.89 8.20 28.01
N ARG A 699 21.24 9.02 27.18
CA ARG A 699 21.88 9.65 26.01
C ARG A 699 22.08 11.12 26.31
N THR A 700 23.34 11.52 26.46
CA THR A 700 23.73 12.90 26.80
C THR A 700 24.59 13.50 25.68
N ARG A 701 24.86 14.81 25.74
CA ARG A 701 25.81 15.45 24.82
C ARG A 701 27.22 14.84 24.89
N SER A 702 27.60 14.24 26.03
CA SER A 702 28.92 13.64 26.24
C SER A 702 29.03 12.16 25.83
N GLY A 703 27.95 11.59 25.30
CA GLY A 703 27.88 10.22 24.81
C GLY A 703 26.69 9.43 25.37
N MET A 704 26.66 8.15 25.01
CA MET A 704 25.67 7.18 25.50
C MET A 704 26.23 6.48 26.74
N LYS A 705 25.38 6.28 27.75
CA LYS A 705 25.69 5.51 28.95
C LYS A 705 24.68 4.37 29.11
N LEU A 706 25.17 3.21 29.52
CA LEU A 706 24.37 2.03 29.84
C LEU A 706 24.79 1.52 31.23
N GLY A 707 23.85 1.40 32.16
CA GLY A 707 24.13 1.03 33.55
C GLY A 707 25.10 1.98 34.25
N GLY A 708 25.09 3.27 33.86
CA GLY A 708 26.02 4.30 34.36
C GLY A 708 27.37 4.37 33.64
N ALA A 709 27.79 3.31 32.93
CA ALA A 709 29.05 3.26 32.19
C ALA A 709 28.91 3.87 30.79
N LYS A 710 29.87 4.70 30.38
CA LYS A 710 29.89 5.31 29.03
C LYS A 710 30.28 4.28 27.97
N ILE A 711 29.55 4.24 26.86
CA ILE A 711 29.90 3.41 25.71
C ILE A 711 30.93 4.17 24.87
N GLN A 712 32.12 3.58 24.71
CA GLN A 712 33.22 4.11 23.90
C GLN A 712 33.11 3.69 22.43
N GLU A 713 32.79 2.42 22.18
CA GLU A 713 32.60 1.88 20.83
C GLU A 713 31.35 1.00 20.79
N CYS A 714 30.55 1.19 19.75
CA CYS A 714 29.24 0.55 19.57
C CYS A 714 29.24 -0.40 18.37
N ASP A 715 28.37 -1.39 18.44
CA ASP A 715 27.99 -2.27 17.32
C ASP A 715 29.17 -2.99 16.65
N LEU A 716 30.11 -3.52 17.44
CA LEU A 716 31.11 -4.44 16.92
C LEU A 716 30.45 -5.79 16.67
N VAL A 717 30.19 -6.08 15.41
CA VAL A 717 29.50 -7.31 14.99
C VAL A 717 30.45 -8.49 15.09
N ALA A 718 30.03 -9.54 15.80
CA ALA A 718 30.75 -10.79 15.98
C ALA A 718 29.87 -11.99 15.57
N LYS A 719 30.48 -13.16 15.36
CA LYS A 719 29.75 -14.40 15.01
C LYS A 719 28.72 -14.78 16.08
N ASP A 720 29.07 -14.56 17.34
CA ASP A 720 28.26 -14.94 18.51
C ASP A 720 27.28 -13.84 18.95
N GLY A 721 27.31 -12.67 18.30
CA GLY A 721 26.42 -11.55 18.60
C GLY A 721 27.07 -10.17 18.41
N ILE A 722 26.89 -9.27 19.37
CA ILE A 722 27.40 -7.89 19.29
C ILE A 722 28.30 -7.58 20.48
N VAL A 723 29.39 -6.86 20.26
CA VAL A 723 30.23 -6.30 21.32
C VAL A 723 30.02 -4.79 21.39
N HIS A 724 29.88 -4.28 22.60
CA HIS A 724 29.99 -2.85 22.90
C HIS A 724 31.13 -2.65 23.88
N VAL A 725 31.98 -1.67 23.61
CA VAL A 725 33.10 -1.34 24.48
C VAL A 725 32.64 -0.25 25.45
N ILE A 726 32.68 -0.53 26.75
CA ILE A 726 32.33 0.41 27.80
C ILE A 726 33.58 0.90 28.54
N GLU A 727 33.51 2.14 29.02
CA GLU A 727 34.63 2.83 29.69
C GLU A 727 34.97 2.25 31.06
N GLU A 728 33.98 1.72 31.78
CA GLU A 728 34.13 1.23 33.15
C GLU A 728 33.27 -0.02 33.34
N PRO A 729 33.68 -0.95 34.22
CA PRO A 729 32.83 -2.09 34.57
C PRO A 729 31.50 -1.64 35.15
N LEU A 730 30.45 -2.39 34.84
CA LEU A 730 29.14 -2.19 35.46
C LEU A 730 29.25 -2.44 36.96
N ASN A 731 28.84 -1.45 37.74
CA ASN A 731 28.95 -1.49 39.19
C ASN A 731 27.88 -2.44 39.77
N THR A 732 28.28 -3.68 40.08
CA THR A 732 27.44 -4.67 40.76
C THR A 732 27.36 -4.46 42.28
N SER A 733 28.07 -3.47 42.84
CA SER A 733 28.08 -3.15 44.28
C SER A 733 26.81 -2.46 44.77
N ALA A 734 25.88 -2.13 43.86
CA ALA A 734 24.49 -1.95 44.23
C ALA A 734 23.92 -3.32 44.66
N ARG A 735 24.19 -3.65 45.93
CA ARG A 735 23.46 -4.64 46.73
C ARG A 735 22.02 -4.70 46.24
N LEU A 736 21.56 -5.93 46.04
CA LEU A 736 20.16 -6.33 46.22
C LEU A 736 19.66 -5.83 47.59
N ALA A 737 19.38 -4.53 47.69
CA ALA A 737 18.55 -4.00 48.73
C ALA A 737 17.14 -4.13 48.18
N GLY A 738 16.57 -5.33 48.32
CA GLY A 738 15.14 -5.51 48.30
C GLY A 738 14.54 -4.67 49.43
N HIS A 739 14.38 -3.37 49.19
CA HIS A 739 13.51 -2.54 49.99
C HIS A 739 12.12 -2.69 49.40
N SER A 740 11.44 -3.78 49.75
CA SER A 740 9.99 -3.73 49.82
C SER A 740 9.63 -2.84 51.02
N ILE A 741 9.29 -1.58 50.78
CA ILE A 741 8.56 -0.80 51.78
C ILE A 741 7.11 -1.25 51.67
N SER A 742 6.67 -2.14 52.55
CA SER A 742 5.23 -2.38 52.72
C SER A 742 4.66 -1.27 53.59
N VAL A 743 3.94 -0.32 52.99
CA VAL A 743 3.01 0.52 53.77
C VAL A 743 1.68 -0.19 53.77
N ARG A 744 1.36 -0.87 54.88
CA ARG A 744 0.04 -1.44 55.10
C ARG A 744 -0.94 -0.32 55.47
N LYS A 745 -1.91 -0.06 54.60
CA LYS A 745 -3.24 0.41 55.03
C LYS A 745 -4.22 -0.77 54.93
N PRO A 746 -5.22 -0.88 55.83
CA PRO A 746 -6.22 -1.93 55.73
C PRO A 746 -7.06 -1.73 54.45
N GLY A 747 -7.09 -2.72 53.55
CA GLY A 747 -8.15 -2.84 52.54
C GLY A 747 -7.82 -2.55 51.07
N SER A 748 -6.55 -2.49 50.63
CA SER A 748 -6.24 -2.39 49.20
C SER A 748 -4.94 -3.09 48.82
N GLU A 749 -5.02 -4.06 47.93
CA GLU A 749 -3.88 -4.74 47.32
C GLU A 749 -3.63 -4.11 45.94
N ILE A 750 -2.65 -3.21 45.85
CA ILE A 750 -2.08 -2.79 44.57
C ILE A 750 -0.62 -3.22 44.59
N ILE A 751 -0.29 -4.22 43.78
CA ILE A 751 1.08 -4.64 43.53
C ILE A 751 1.60 -3.76 42.39
N LEU A 752 2.36 -2.72 42.74
CA LEU A 752 3.21 -2.00 41.78
C LEU A 752 4.61 -2.59 41.86
N THR A 753 5.01 -3.33 40.83
CA THR A 753 6.40 -3.73 40.62
C THR A 753 7.07 -2.75 39.66
N GLY A 754 7.81 -1.79 40.23
CA GLY A 754 8.74 -0.91 39.53
C GLY A 754 9.01 0.37 40.33
N PHE A 755 10.24 0.59 40.80
CA PHE A 755 11.31 1.32 40.11
C PHE A 755 12.66 0.94 40.72
#